data_AF-A0A5K1J1M2-F1
#
_entry.id   AF-A0A5K1J1M2-F1
#
_cell.length_a   1.000
_cell.length_b   1.000
_cell.length_c   1.000
_cell.angle_alpha   90.00
_cell.angle_beta   90.00
_cell.angle_gamma   90.00
#
_symmetry.space_group_name_H-M   'P 1'
#
loop_
_entity.id
_entity.type
_entity.pdbx_description
1 polymer ?
#
loop_
_entity_poly.entity_id
_entity_poly.type
_entity_poly.pdbx_seq_one_letter_code
_entity_poly.pdbx_strand_id
1 'polypeptide(L)'
;MTQGKHFAAGGDHFAALPSKKIHTPKGIARLTVTAATMAAMTGSSLISPFAAFAQTGDGGTQHPAVMSPIAAHAGAASGTGAKSVAQTIADLQKAVDEAKAKEDAAKASYDEAAGPYNEAASARDQAKASYDSAVSAGTAANRAAMDEYARQVAEGKDAADAAGKDLEQAKAGLADAKADASEKGEAYQSALKAARDAKDALDKAKADAAGATPEAISAAEQVVRDAQDAVSKAQAELDRANATLADAQSKLVAAQSAKDSADSVLVAAQQNKDAADAKAAAASAAYEKAKADLAAAEAGASGPEYDAAKKKVADAEATLAAARAVQTQCESELEQAQSAAATAQTDLNDAQASLSAKQQAAVNAEAGVVEARSALDAANSALDAAKQANADAIARLDAAKQAVKDAESAKAAADEELASAKTAKDTADAAVTAAQQKVDEAQAKLDSADAQLKQGAIGFFRAMGADSAIEIIQNCTYKDYTEIGNSLDATGLENMLSSITVMKNVNAYRKSVGLSELQVTYKLIAASIADANYSTKNLEHAQQFDVGENLAWSYRDPCKAWIYQEKDLFDKTAASLGATNLSGKDAYDFWYANQDKFDYFSIGHYMNIINPDYAVMGCGLNNDTRLTFSLTLQYGGWAGSGWNMNPISVDEYEQKLTSYINGLKNAKSALDAAKADLASKQQAATDAAATVQQKQVAADSAQTAVVAAKQGVADAQEAVNATGRDVAAKQQGVTDAQAELDAAKSNLDAANAAVVTAKSTVQQKLGALDAATAAVTAAQSKLDSAKADTASKQQGVDDANADLAKFFQDVADAKKALDTAKSVHDAAAAEQTEKATVLADAKQKADGTASALADAQRAVDAAKADTGVAADKLTGSQTDLEAAQSNLDILTGLAAKLAEAQQREQDAAKAVNDTKAELDAAKADAIAAESLVSAAEQAKAQADAKLSKLNSIDTGAAIASGHDANADDALNALFAAAVEARAKVAPAKAILDEKQAAVDELQPGYDAALAAYELAKSDRIAAEQKLSDEIARQEAEEAAKQQAAYTPKHLAGTDTAQPGSLAQTGDRAGLIGETFAIGGTVLVAVGVFLDQKKRREQM
;
A
#
# COMPACT_ATOMS: atom_id res chain seq x y z
N MET A 1 24.95 29.53 48.87
CA MET A 1 25.21 28.43 49.83
C MET A 1 24.03 28.34 50.76
N THR A 2 23.31 27.22 50.78
CA THR A 2 22.12 27.05 51.62
C THR A 2 21.96 25.56 51.95
N GLN A 3 21.35 25.26 53.11
CA GLN A 3 21.11 23.90 53.59
C GLN A 3 20.06 23.18 52.71
N GLY A 4 19.99 21.85 52.62
CA GLY A 4 20.73 20.83 53.36
C GLY A 4 19.88 20.08 54.39
N LYS A 5 18.95 19.23 53.94
CA LYS A 5 18.31 18.18 54.76
C LYS A 5 17.71 17.06 53.90
N HIS A 6 17.84 15.82 54.39
CA HIS A 6 17.35 14.57 53.76
C HIS A 6 15.99 14.13 54.33
N PHE A 7 15.52 12.98 53.79
CA PHE A 7 14.45 12.06 54.21
C PHE A 7 13.10 12.16 53.46
N ALA A 8 12.46 11.06 53.04
CA ALA A 8 12.92 9.70 52.69
C ALA A 8 11.76 8.85 52.12
N ALA A 9 12.05 7.95 51.17
CA ALA A 9 11.23 6.80 50.70
C ALA A 9 9.81 7.11 50.16
N GLY A 10 9.19 6.28 49.30
CA GLY A 10 9.65 5.10 48.55
C GLY A 10 8.89 5.05 47.20
N GLY A 11 9.11 4.10 46.28
CA GLY A 11 9.76 2.80 46.43
C GLY A 11 8.71 1.69 46.24
N ASP A 12 8.50 1.27 44.99
CA ASP A 12 7.48 0.30 44.58
C ASP A 12 7.62 -1.08 45.24
N HIS A 13 6.49 -1.75 45.50
CA HIS A 13 6.40 -3.22 45.46
C HIS A 13 4.93 -3.73 45.40
N PHE A 14 4.79 -5.00 45.01
CA PHE A 14 3.57 -5.81 44.74
C PHE A 14 3.02 -5.70 43.31
N ALA A 15 3.58 -6.42 42.31
CA ALA A 15 3.79 -7.88 42.18
C ALA A 15 2.50 -8.70 42.05
N ALA A 16 2.22 -9.17 40.82
CA ALA A 16 1.23 -10.20 40.51
C ALA A 16 1.72 -11.04 39.30
N LEU A 17 1.87 -12.35 39.50
CA LEU A 17 2.17 -13.32 38.42
C LEU A 17 0.85 -13.91 37.84
N PRO A 18 0.85 -14.41 36.59
CA PRO A 18 -0.37 -14.62 35.81
C PRO A 18 -1.09 -15.93 36.15
N SER A 19 -2.42 -15.97 35.96
CA SER A 19 -3.11 -17.25 35.72
C SER A 19 -4.50 -17.17 35.06
N LYS A 20 -4.74 -18.15 34.18
CA LYS A 20 -6.03 -18.77 33.80
C LYS A 20 -7.09 -17.97 33.01
N LYS A 21 -7.30 -18.47 31.78
CA LYS A 21 -8.59 -18.98 31.23
C LYS A 21 -9.89 -18.27 31.65
N ILE A 22 -10.60 -17.73 30.66
CA ILE A 22 -12.06 -17.62 30.69
C ILE A 22 -12.65 -18.50 29.57
N HIS A 23 -13.42 -19.52 29.97
CA HIS A 23 -14.45 -20.14 29.14
C HIS A 23 -15.82 -19.85 29.79
N THR A 24 -16.88 -20.00 29.00
CA THR A 24 -18.28 -19.68 29.34
C THR A 24 -18.83 -20.42 30.55
N PRO A 25 -19.88 -19.86 31.19
CA PRO A 25 -21.08 -20.68 31.42
C PRO A 25 -22.43 -19.94 31.31
N LYS A 26 -23.47 -20.69 30.87
CA LYS A 26 -24.87 -20.79 31.40
C LYS A 26 -25.62 -19.49 31.81
N GLY A 27 -26.88 -19.23 31.44
CA GLY A 27 -27.93 -20.09 30.88
C GLY A 27 -28.85 -20.69 31.97
N ILE A 28 -30.10 -20.19 32.09
CA ILE A 28 -31.22 -20.73 32.91
C ILE A 28 -32.56 -20.13 32.40
N ALA A 29 -33.69 -20.82 32.60
CA ALA A 29 -35.01 -20.39 32.10
C ALA A 29 -36.15 -20.49 33.14
N ARG A 30 -37.17 -19.63 33.00
CA ARG A 30 -38.56 -19.68 33.52
C ARG A 30 -39.42 -18.87 32.52
N LEU A 31 -40.54 -19.28 31.91
CA LEU A 31 -41.64 -20.23 32.18
C LEU A 31 -42.79 -19.65 33.04
N THR A 32 -44.04 -20.01 32.68
CA THR A 32 -45.37 -19.53 33.16
C THR A 32 -45.84 -18.24 32.45
N VAL A 33 -46.85 -18.14 31.56
CA VAL A 33 -48.18 -18.80 31.32
C VAL A 33 -49.36 -18.18 32.08
N THR A 34 -50.33 -17.58 31.35
CA THR A 34 -51.80 -17.74 31.49
C THR A 34 -52.51 -17.02 30.31
N ALA A 35 -53.69 -17.50 29.89
CA ALA A 35 -54.35 -17.18 28.62
C ALA A 35 -55.48 -16.14 28.67
N ALA A 36 -55.91 -15.64 27.49
CA ALA A 36 -57.32 -15.43 27.16
C ALA A 36 -57.59 -15.34 25.63
N THR A 37 -58.70 -15.97 25.23
CA THR A 37 -59.51 -15.92 23.98
C THR A 37 -59.73 -14.51 23.38
N MET A 38 -60.08 -14.27 22.10
CA MET A 38 -60.65 -15.08 20.98
C MET A 38 -60.30 -14.37 19.61
N ALA A 39 -60.72 -14.67 18.37
CA ALA A 39 -61.75 -15.56 17.77
C ALA A 39 -61.48 -15.90 16.26
N ALA A 40 -62.30 -16.83 15.73
CA ALA A 40 -62.92 -16.97 14.39
C ALA A 40 -62.39 -16.28 13.10
N MET A 41 -62.49 -16.87 11.88
CA MET A 41 -62.78 -18.27 11.44
C MET A 41 -62.56 -18.43 9.91
N THR A 42 -62.08 -19.60 9.46
CA THR A 42 -62.30 -20.26 8.13
C THR A 42 -61.98 -19.51 6.80
N GLY A 43 -61.61 -20.17 5.70
CA GLY A 43 -61.47 -21.60 5.39
C GLY A 43 -60.76 -21.81 4.04
N SER A 44 -60.58 -23.06 3.59
CA SER A 44 -59.60 -23.43 2.54
C SER A 44 -60.22 -24.12 1.29
N SER A 45 -59.39 -24.25 0.24
CA SER A 45 -59.29 -25.43 -0.67
C SER A 45 -60.02 -25.48 -2.03
N LEU A 46 -59.19 -25.64 -3.08
CA LEU A 46 -59.23 -26.68 -4.14
C LEU A 46 -60.25 -26.68 -5.32
N ILE A 47 -59.67 -26.76 -6.54
CA ILE A 47 -60.04 -27.59 -7.72
C ILE A 47 -61.19 -27.12 -8.68
N SER A 48 -61.00 -27.46 -9.97
CA SER A 48 -61.78 -27.22 -11.21
C SER A 48 -63.03 -28.16 -11.35
N PRO A 49 -63.76 -28.28 -12.51
CA PRO A 49 -63.74 -27.58 -13.81
C PRO A 49 -65.15 -27.24 -14.45
N PHE A 50 -65.15 -26.69 -15.68
CA PHE A 50 -66.12 -26.81 -16.81
C PHE A 50 -67.68 -26.90 -16.64
N ALA A 51 -68.37 -26.10 -17.49
CA ALA A 51 -69.57 -26.41 -18.32
C ALA A 51 -71.03 -26.02 -17.92
N ALA A 52 -71.65 -25.24 -18.83
CA ALA A 52 -72.97 -25.45 -19.48
C ALA A 52 -74.34 -24.94 -18.91
N PHE A 53 -74.98 -24.07 -19.72
CA PHE A 53 -76.41 -23.95 -20.11
C PHE A 53 -77.54 -23.38 -19.19
N ALA A 54 -78.14 -22.28 -19.70
CA ALA A 54 -79.59 -21.92 -19.70
C ALA A 54 -80.27 -21.45 -18.37
N GLN A 55 -81.49 -20.85 -18.35
CA GLN A 55 -82.53 -20.70 -19.39
C GLN A 55 -83.52 -19.50 -19.18
N THR A 56 -84.01 -18.91 -20.29
CA THR A 56 -85.32 -18.21 -20.55
C THR A 56 -85.85 -17.00 -19.76
N GLY A 57 -86.49 -16.09 -20.51
CA GLY A 57 -87.65 -15.27 -20.08
C GLY A 57 -87.78 -13.91 -20.79
N ASP A 58 -88.95 -13.44 -21.25
CA ASP A 58 -89.86 -13.93 -22.33
C ASP A 58 -90.87 -12.80 -22.65
N GLY A 59 -91.49 -12.81 -23.84
CA GLY A 59 -92.67 -12.00 -24.21
C GLY A 59 -92.40 -10.58 -24.78
N GLY A 60 -92.96 -10.17 -25.93
CA GLY A 60 -93.70 -10.95 -26.95
C GLY A 60 -94.66 -10.10 -27.81
N THR A 61 -95.25 -10.73 -28.83
CA THR A 61 -96.49 -10.31 -29.57
C THR A 61 -96.47 -8.98 -30.36
N GLN A 62 -97.20 -8.77 -31.47
CA GLN A 62 -98.15 -9.59 -32.25
C GLN A 62 -98.26 -9.07 -33.70
N HIS A 63 -98.99 -9.77 -34.58
CA HIS A 63 -99.25 -9.32 -35.96
C HIS A 63 -100.76 -9.48 -36.32
N PRO A 64 -101.41 -8.41 -36.80
CA PRO A 64 -102.26 -8.48 -38.01
C PRO A 64 -102.04 -7.24 -38.90
N ALA A 65 -102.03 -7.28 -40.24
CA ALA A 65 -102.92 -7.94 -41.21
C ALA A 65 -104.27 -7.23 -41.41
N VAL A 66 -104.28 -6.16 -42.23
CA VAL A 66 -105.46 -5.64 -42.96
C VAL A 66 -105.03 -5.24 -44.37
N MET A 67 -105.80 -5.61 -45.40
CA MET A 67 -105.57 -5.23 -46.80
C MET A 67 -106.36 -3.96 -47.20
N SER A 68 -105.94 -3.35 -48.31
CA SER A 68 -106.70 -2.35 -49.07
C SER A 68 -108.07 -2.89 -49.53
N PRO A 69 -109.04 -2.00 -49.78
CA PRO A 69 -109.61 -1.89 -51.13
C PRO A 69 -109.44 -0.45 -51.67
N ILE A 70 -109.04 -0.19 -52.91
CA ILE A 70 -109.59 -0.66 -54.21
C ILE A 70 -111.03 -0.17 -54.45
N ALA A 71 -111.14 1.05 -54.96
CA ALA A 71 -112.10 1.49 -56.00
C ALA A 71 -111.49 2.78 -56.61
N ALA A 72 -111.21 2.89 -57.92
CA ALA A 72 -112.14 2.89 -59.06
C ALA A 72 -113.06 4.14 -59.05
N HIS A 73 -113.30 4.86 -60.17
CA HIS A 73 -113.20 4.46 -61.58
C HIS A 73 -112.56 5.55 -62.47
N ALA A 74 -112.05 5.14 -63.65
CA ALA A 74 -111.83 6.07 -64.76
C ALA A 74 -113.17 6.54 -65.35
N GLY A 75 -113.28 7.82 -65.72
CA GLY A 75 -114.52 8.38 -66.28
C GLY A 75 -114.32 9.66 -67.10
N ALA A 76 -114.74 9.60 -68.36
CA ALA A 76 -114.97 10.69 -69.31
C ALA A 76 -113.82 11.69 -69.62
N ALA A 77 -113.42 11.69 -70.90
CA ALA A 77 -112.46 12.62 -71.48
C ALA A 77 -112.96 14.07 -71.56
N SER A 78 -112.04 15.04 -71.45
CA SER A 78 -111.70 15.98 -72.55
C SER A 78 -110.53 16.90 -72.18
N GLY A 79 -109.79 17.42 -73.18
CA GLY A 79 -108.94 18.61 -73.02
C GLY A 79 -107.56 18.44 -72.36
N THR A 80 -106.62 17.83 -73.09
CA THR A 80 -105.17 18.17 -73.11
C THR A 80 -104.56 19.06 -71.99
N GLY A 81 -103.65 18.49 -71.18
CA GLY A 81 -102.38 19.19 -70.90
C GLY A 81 -101.98 19.63 -69.48
N ALA A 82 -102.26 18.87 -68.42
CA ALA A 82 -101.55 19.04 -67.12
C ALA A 82 -101.53 17.74 -66.28
N LYS A 83 -100.47 17.51 -65.48
CA LYS A 83 -100.50 16.57 -64.34
C LYS A 83 -101.27 17.22 -63.19
N SER A 84 -102.02 16.44 -62.40
CA SER A 84 -102.72 16.97 -61.22
C SER A 84 -101.82 17.07 -59.99
N VAL A 85 -102.09 18.06 -59.14
CA VAL A 85 -101.33 18.36 -57.91
C VAL A 85 -101.15 17.14 -57.00
N ALA A 86 -102.24 16.40 -56.75
CA ALA A 86 -102.22 15.22 -55.89
C ALA A 86 -101.29 14.12 -56.42
N GLN A 87 -101.10 14.04 -57.75
CA GLN A 87 -100.14 13.12 -58.35
C GLN A 87 -98.70 13.54 -58.04
N THR A 88 -98.37 14.84 -58.09
CA THR A 88 -97.03 15.36 -57.78
C THR A 88 -96.66 15.14 -56.31
N ILE A 89 -97.57 15.42 -55.38
CA ILE A 89 -97.33 15.18 -53.94
C ILE A 89 -97.17 13.68 -53.66
N ALA A 90 -97.99 12.81 -54.29
CA ALA A 90 -97.84 11.36 -54.16
C ALA A 90 -96.53 10.84 -54.77
N ASP A 91 -96.12 11.36 -55.94
CA ASP A 91 -94.85 11.03 -56.59
C ASP A 91 -93.64 11.46 -55.71
N LEU A 92 -93.73 12.59 -54.99
CA LEU A 92 -92.69 13.08 -54.07
C LEU A 92 -92.68 12.37 -52.71
N GLN A 93 -93.84 12.05 -52.13
CA GLN A 93 -93.93 11.23 -50.91
C GLN A 93 -93.32 9.85 -51.18
N LYS A 94 -93.65 9.24 -52.32
CA LYS A 94 -93.02 8.00 -52.78
C LYS A 94 -91.51 8.15 -52.96
N ALA A 95 -91.00 9.29 -53.43
CA ALA A 95 -89.57 9.54 -53.50
C ALA A 95 -88.90 9.69 -52.12
N VAL A 96 -89.59 10.26 -51.13
CA VAL A 96 -89.15 10.28 -49.72
C VAL A 96 -89.11 8.88 -49.13
N ASP A 97 -90.12 8.06 -49.37
CA ASP A 97 -90.20 6.70 -48.83
C ASP A 97 -89.20 5.75 -49.51
N GLU A 98 -88.95 5.94 -50.82
CA GLU A 98 -87.85 5.28 -51.54
C GLU A 98 -86.46 5.75 -51.07
N ALA A 99 -86.32 7.02 -50.64
CA ALA A 99 -85.06 7.51 -50.07
C ALA A 99 -84.83 7.03 -48.64
N LYS A 100 -85.90 6.93 -47.81
CA LYS A 100 -85.86 6.24 -46.51
C LYS A 100 -85.43 4.79 -46.65
N ALA A 101 -86.08 4.02 -47.54
CA ALA A 101 -85.71 2.64 -47.80
C ALA A 101 -84.26 2.47 -48.30
N LYS A 102 -83.70 3.49 -48.97
CA LYS A 102 -82.28 3.53 -49.34
C LYS A 102 -81.36 3.89 -48.18
N GLU A 103 -81.72 4.83 -47.30
CA GLU A 103 -80.96 5.11 -46.08
C GLU A 103 -80.97 3.90 -45.15
N ASP A 104 -82.12 3.25 -44.94
CA ASP A 104 -82.24 2.05 -44.10
C ASP A 104 -81.42 0.88 -44.67
N ALA A 105 -81.43 0.67 -45.99
CA ALA A 105 -80.61 -0.34 -46.65
C ALA A 105 -79.11 -0.01 -46.59
N ALA A 106 -78.72 1.24 -46.86
CA ALA A 106 -77.33 1.67 -46.77
C ALA A 106 -76.81 1.64 -45.32
N LYS A 107 -77.68 1.93 -44.34
CA LYS A 107 -77.39 1.76 -42.91
C LYS A 107 -77.19 0.29 -42.55
N ALA A 108 -78.03 -0.61 -43.05
CA ALA A 108 -77.84 -2.04 -42.82
C ALA A 108 -76.48 -2.52 -43.36
N SER A 109 -76.10 -2.12 -44.58
CA SER A 109 -74.77 -2.42 -45.15
C SER A 109 -73.61 -1.73 -44.41
N TYR A 110 -73.82 -0.52 -43.86
CA TYR A 110 -72.83 0.12 -42.99
C TYR A 110 -72.67 -0.62 -41.65
N ASP A 111 -73.76 -0.99 -40.98
CA ASP A 111 -73.71 -1.72 -39.71
C ASP A 111 -73.09 -3.12 -39.89
N GLU A 112 -73.38 -3.79 -41.02
CA GLU A 112 -72.79 -5.06 -41.45
C GLU A 112 -71.27 -4.95 -41.68
N ALA A 113 -70.79 -3.86 -42.29
CA ALA A 113 -69.35 -3.60 -42.48
C ALA A 113 -68.65 -3.10 -41.19
N ALA A 114 -69.36 -2.35 -40.35
CA ALA A 114 -68.80 -1.70 -39.16
C ALA A 114 -68.48 -2.69 -38.03
N GLY A 115 -69.24 -3.78 -37.87
CA GLY A 115 -68.95 -4.81 -36.87
C GLY A 115 -67.54 -5.40 -37.03
N PRO A 116 -67.26 -6.10 -38.15
CA PRO A 116 -65.95 -6.70 -38.42
C PRO A 116 -64.81 -5.68 -38.41
N TYR A 117 -65.01 -4.48 -38.95
CA TYR A 117 -64.00 -3.42 -38.96
C TYR A 117 -63.62 -2.96 -37.54
N ASN A 118 -64.60 -2.73 -36.67
CA ASN A 118 -64.34 -2.29 -35.28
C ASN A 118 -63.69 -3.40 -34.43
N GLU A 119 -64.03 -4.67 -34.67
CA GLU A 119 -63.34 -5.81 -34.04
C GLU A 119 -61.88 -5.92 -34.51
N ALA A 120 -61.63 -5.80 -35.82
CA ALA A 120 -60.28 -5.81 -36.38
C ALA A 120 -59.42 -4.64 -35.85
N ALA A 121 -59.98 -3.42 -35.80
CA ALA A 121 -59.31 -2.24 -35.24
C ALA A 121 -58.98 -2.43 -33.75
N SER A 122 -59.92 -2.98 -32.97
CA SER A 122 -59.70 -3.29 -31.55
C SER A 122 -58.60 -4.34 -31.34
N ALA A 123 -58.54 -5.36 -32.20
CA ALA A 123 -57.48 -6.37 -32.19
C ALA A 123 -56.11 -5.78 -32.59
N ARG A 124 -56.08 -4.88 -33.58
CA ARG A 124 -54.88 -4.12 -33.98
C ARG A 124 -54.34 -3.28 -32.83
N ASP A 125 -55.21 -2.57 -32.10
CA ASP A 125 -54.80 -1.73 -30.97
C ASP A 125 -54.26 -2.55 -29.79
N GLN A 126 -54.85 -3.71 -29.49
CA GLN A 126 -54.32 -4.64 -28.48
C GLN A 126 -52.98 -5.27 -28.90
N ALA A 127 -52.83 -5.61 -30.18
CA ALA A 127 -51.55 -6.07 -30.74
C ALA A 127 -50.48 -4.96 -30.68
N LYS A 128 -50.85 -3.71 -30.94
CA LYS A 128 -49.96 -2.55 -30.83
C LYS A 128 -49.50 -2.32 -29.40
N ALA A 129 -50.42 -2.32 -28.42
CA ALA A 129 -50.06 -2.18 -27.01
C ALA A 129 -49.12 -3.32 -26.55
N SER A 130 -49.32 -4.54 -27.06
CA SER A 130 -48.44 -5.69 -26.79
C SER A 130 -47.04 -5.52 -27.40
N TYR A 131 -46.95 -5.01 -28.63
CA TYR A 131 -45.68 -4.70 -29.29
C TYR A 131 -44.93 -3.55 -28.60
N ASP A 132 -45.61 -2.43 -28.30
CA ASP A 132 -45.01 -1.28 -27.61
C ASP A 132 -44.50 -1.69 -26.20
N SER A 133 -45.22 -2.57 -25.51
CA SER A 133 -44.80 -3.17 -24.24
C SER A 133 -43.55 -4.06 -24.39
N ALA A 134 -43.49 -4.92 -25.42
CA ALA A 134 -42.31 -5.75 -25.70
C ALA A 134 -41.05 -4.91 -26.03
N VAL A 135 -41.21 -3.85 -26.83
CA VAL A 135 -40.12 -2.89 -27.13
C VAL A 135 -39.67 -2.16 -25.86
N SER A 136 -40.61 -1.75 -25.00
CA SER A 136 -40.31 -1.10 -23.73
C SER A 136 -39.58 -2.03 -22.75
N ALA A 137 -39.99 -3.30 -22.67
CA ALA A 137 -39.33 -4.32 -21.87
C ALA A 137 -37.90 -4.62 -22.33
N GLY A 138 -37.67 -4.76 -23.65
CA GLY A 138 -36.32 -4.89 -24.21
C GLY A 138 -35.43 -3.67 -23.92
N THR A 139 -36.00 -2.46 -24.03
CA THR A 139 -35.28 -1.22 -23.68
C THR A 139 -34.94 -1.14 -22.19
N ALA A 140 -35.81 -1.63 -21.31
CA ALA A 140 -35.56 -1.67 -19.87
C ALA A 140 -34.50 -2.73 -19.50
N ALA A 141 -34.54 -3.92 -20.10
CA ALA A 141 -33.55 -4.98 -19.86
C ALA A 141 -32.14 -4.57 -20.33
N ASN A 142 -32.03 -3.98 -21.53
CA ASN A 142 -30.76 -3.41 -22.02
C ASN A 142 -30.20 -2.35 -21.06
N ARG A 143 -31.05 -1.50 -20.49
CA ARG A 143 -30.63 -0.48 -19.51
C ARG A 143 -30.16 -1.11 -18.21
N ALA A 144 -30.91 -2.07 -17.65
CA ALA A 144 -30.53 -2.75 -16.42
C ALA A 144 -29.14 -3.43 -16.53
N ALA A 145 -28.84 -4.08 -17.66
CA ALA A 145 -27.52 -4.67 -17.91
C ALA A 145 -26.40 -3.61 -17.99
N MET A 146 -26.66 -2.46 -18.61
CA MET A 146 -25.69 -1.35 -18.72
C MET A 146 -25.47 -0.63 -17.38
N ASP A 147 -26.52 -0.42 -16.60
CA ASP A 147 -26.46 0.22 -15.28
C ASP A 147 -25.70 -0.68 -14.29
N GLU A 148 -25.92 -2.00 -14.33
CA GLU A 148 -25.17 -2.98 -13.52
C GLU A 148 -23.70 -3.08 -13.95
N TYR A 149 -23.41 -3.11 -15.25
CA TYR A 149 -22.04 -3.04 -15.76
C TYR A 149 -21.32 -1.77 -15.26
N ALA A 150 -21.97 -0.61 -15.35
CA ALA A 150 -21.41 0.65 -14.87
C ALA A 150 -21.17 0.63 -13.34
N ARG A 151 -22.07 0.01 -12.56
CA ARG A 151 -21.90 -0.20 -11.11
C ARG A 151 -20.66 -1.08 -10.83
N GLN A 152 -20.53 -2.22 -11.49
CA GLN A 152 -19.40 -3.13 -11.28
C GLN A 152 -18.05 -2.51 -11.70
N VAL A 153 -18.01 -1.73 -12.79
CA VAL A 153 -16.82 -0.98 -13.20
C VAL A 153 -16.45 0.11 -12.18
N ALA A 154 -17.43 0.83 -11.64
CA ALA A 154 -17.19 1.82 -10.59
C ALA A 154 -16.64 1.17 -9.31
N GLU A 155 -17.27 0.10 -8.81
CA GLU A 155 -16.81 -0.63 -7.63
C GLU A 155 -15.46 -1.31 -7.84
N GLY A 156 -15.19 -1.84 -9.04
CA GLY A 156 -13.90 -2.38 -9.42
C GLY A 156 -12.79 -1.32 -9.44
N LYS A 157 -13.13 -0.08 -9.85
CA LYS A 157 -12.21 1.06 -9.80
C LYS A 157 -11.98 1.53 -8.36
N ASP A 158 -13.03 1.73 -7.57
CA ASP A 158 -12.90 2.18 -6.18
C ASP A 158 -12.11 1.16 -5.35
N ALA A 159 -12.27 -0.14 -5.60
CA ALA A 159 -11.46 -1.19 -4.99
C ALA A 159 -9.98 -1.15 -5.42
N ALA A 160 -9.70 -0.87 -6.70
CA ALA A 160 -8.32 -0.73 -7.20
C ALA A 160 -7.65 0.55 -6.66
N ASP A 161 -8.36 1.67 -6.60
CA ASP A 161 -7.89 2.93 -6.04
C ASP A 161 -7.73 2.87 -4.51
N ALA A 162 -8.53 2.05 -3.81
CA ALA A 162 -8.36 1.74 -2.38
C ALA A 162 -7.12 0.87 -2.13
N ALA A 163 -7.01 -0.29 -2.80
CA ALA A 163 -5.86 -1.17 -2.67
C ALA A 163 -4.54 -0.48 -3.09
N GLY A 164 -4.61 0.52 -3.97
CA GLY A 164 -3.47 1.38 -4.32
C GLY A 164 -3.00 2.26 -3.17
N LYS A 165 -3.95 2.85 -2.40
CA LYS A 165 -3.64 3.63 -1.19
C LYS A 165 -3.11 2.75 -0.07
N ASP A 166 -3.72 1.57 0.13
CA ASP A 166 -3.28 0.61 1.13
C ASP A 166 -1.84 0.14 0.86
N LEU A 167 -1.48 -0.06 -0.42
CA LEU A 167 -0.12 -0.38 -0.84
C LEU A 167 0.87 0.75 -0.58
N GLU A 168 0.56 2.00 -0.94
CA GLU A 168 1.45 3.13 -0.64
C GLU A 168 1.57 3.39 0.88
N GLN A 169 0.51 3.16 1.64
CA GLN A 169 0.54 3.25 3.10
C GLN A 169 1.37 2.11 3.74
N ALA A 170 1.32 0.89 3.20
CA ALA A 170 2.17 -0.21 3.62
C ALA A 170 3.66 0.07 3.30
N LYS A 171 3.96 0.64 2.12
CA LYS A 171 5.33 1.07 1.76
C LYS A 171 5.85 2.17 2.67
N ALA A 172 5.02 3.14 3.04
CA ALA A 172 5.37 4.17 4.01
C ALA A 172 5.71 3.56 5.38
N GLY A 173 4.84 2.68 5.90
CA GLY A 173 5.09 1.96 7.17
C GLY A 173 6.35 1.09 7.15
N LEU A 174 6.70 0.51 6.00
CA LEU A 174 7.97 -0.22 5.81
C LEU A 174 9.19 0.72 5.79
N ALA A 175 9.06 1.92 5.22
CA ALA A 175 10.12 2.93 5.26
C ALA A 175 10.35 3.43 6.70
N ASP A 176 9.28 3.73 7.44
CA ASP A 176 9.33 4.15 8.84
C ASP A 176 9.93 3.06 9.74
N ALA A 177 9.50 1.80 9.60
CA ALA A 177 10.04 0.68 10.37
C ALA A 177 11.53 0.40 10.06
N LYS A 178 11.97 0.64 8.81
CA LYS A 178 13.40 0.55 8.44
C LYS A 178 14.21 1.74 8.96
N ALA A 179 13.61 2.92 9.08
CA ALA A 179 14.25 4.08 9.70
C ALA A 179 14.47 3.86 11.20
N ASP A 180 13.45 3.42 11.96
CA ASP A 180 13.59 3.07 13.38
C ASP A 180 14.63 1.94 13.58
N ALA A 181 14.56 0.85 12.79
CA ALA A 181 15.55 -0.21 12.85
C ALA A 181 17.00 0.25 12.55
N SER A 182 17.17 1.37 11.82
CA SER A 182 18.47 2.02 11.61
C SER A 182 18.87 2.90 12.80
N GLU A 183 17.96 3.73 13.32
CA GLU A 183 18.19 4.60 14.48
C GLU A 183 18.50 3.79 15.75
N LYS A 184 17.74 2.72 16.01
CA LYS A 184 18.07 1.72 17.05
C LYS A 184 19.40 1.02 16.80
N GLY A 185 19.80 0.88 15.53
CA GLY A 185 21.09 0.35 15.12
C GLY A 185 22.24 1.25 15.55
N GLU A 186 22.12 2.55 15.28
CA GLU A 186 23.08 3.57 15.69
C GLU A 186 23.11 3.77 17.21
N ALA A 187 21.95 3.70 17.88
CA ALA A 187 21.86 3.72 19.34
C ALA A 187 22.59 2.52 19.97
N TYR A 188 22.42 1.31 19.44
CA TYR A 188 23.12 0.11 19.90
C TYR A 188 24.63 0.17 19.65
N GLN A 189 25.09 0.68 18.50
CA GLN A 189 26.53 0.89 18.26
C GLN A 189 27.11 1.97 19.19
N SER A 190 26.36 3.03 19.47
CA SER A 190 26.73 4.07 20.43
C SER A 190 26.83 3.52 21.85
N ALA A 191 25.89 2.67 22.27
CA ALA A 191 25.95 1.96 23.55
C ALA A 191 27.16 1.00 23.62
N LEU A 192 27.44 0.24 22.55
CA LEU A 192 28.63 -0.62 22.46
C LEU A 192 29.93 0.17 22.57
N LYS A 193 30.00 1.37 21.97
CA LYS A 193 31.16 2.27 22.14
C LYS A 193 31.24 2.79 23.57
N ALA A 194 30.14 3.29 24.14
CA ALA A 194 30.11 3.79 25.50
C ALA A 194 30.48 2.72 26.54
N ALA A 195 30.11 1.46 26.33
CA ALA A 195 30.50 0.34 27.19
C ALA A 195 31.99 -0.01 27.08
N ARG A 196 32.61 0.15 25.90
CA ARG A 196 34.08 0.06 25.75
C ARG A 196 34.78 1.24 26.44
N ASP A 197 34.34 2.47 26.15
CA ASP A 197 34.90 3.69 26.75
C ASP A 197 34.82 3.64 28.29
N ALA A 198 33.69 3.16 28.85
CA ALA A 198 33.49 2.97 30.29
C ALA A 198 34.36 1.84 30.86
N LYS A 199 34.58 0.77 30.10
CA LYS A 199 35.46 -0.34 30.50
C LYS A 199 36.93 0.08 30.52
N ASP A 200 37.40 0.79 29.50
CA ASP A 200 38.76 1.33 29.43
C ASP A 200 38.98 2.37 30.55
N ALA A 201 37.97 3.20 30.84
CA ALA A 201 38.00 4.13 31.98
C ALA A 201 38.04 3.39 33.33
N LEU A 202 37.33 2.28 33.49
CA LEU A 202 37.36 1.43 34.68
C LEU A 202 38.71 0.73 34.84
N ASP A 203 39.26 0.14 33.78
CA ASP A 203 40.56 -0.55 33.85
C ASP A 203 41.72 0.44 34.06
N LYS A 204 41.61 1.67 33.55
CA LYS A 204 42.47 2.79 33.95
C LYS A 204 42.28 3.17 35.43
N ALA A 205 41.04 3.32 35.91
CA ALA A 205 40.78 3.67 37.30
C ALA A 205 41.31 2.61 38.30
N LYS A 206 41.31 1.32 37.92
CA LYS A 206 41.96 0.24 38.69
C LYS A 206 43.47 0.42 38.77
N ALA A 207 44.11 0.82 37.67
CA ALA A 207 45.55 1.08 37.62
C ALA A 207 45.93 2.33 38.46
N ASP A 208 45.21 3.43 38.25
CA ASP A 208 45.42 4.70 38.97
C ASP A 208 45.17 4.56 40.49
N ALA A 209 44.23 3.69 40.90
CA ALA A 209 43.89 3.43 42.31
C ALA A 209 44.69 2.28 42.95
N ALA A 210 45.67 1.67 42.27
CA ALA A 210 46.38 0.47 42.76
C ALA A 210 47.13 0.67 44.10
N GLY A 211 47.47 1.92 44.46
CA GLY A 211 48.05 2.28 45.77
C GLY A 211 47.04 2.75 46.82
N ALA A 212 45.76 2.94 46.47
CA ALA A 212 44.73 3.51 47.33
C ALA A 212 43.91 2.42 48.05
N THR A 213 44.58 1.48 48.71
CA THR A 213 43.92 0.41 49.47
C THR A 213 43.32 0.93 50.79
N PRO A 214 42.35 0.23 51.41
CA PRO A 214 41.81 0.61 52.72
C PRO A 214 42.89 0.73 53.82
N GLU A 215 43.93 -0.09 53.75
CA GLU A 215 45.07 -0.07 54.65
C GLU A 215 45.96 1.15 54.41
N ALA A 216 46.20 1.52 53.14
CA ALA A 216 46.95 2.72 52.78
C ALA A 216 46.23 4.02 53.19
N ILE A 217 44.90 4.06 53.03
CA ILE A 217 44.06 5.17 53.50
C ILE A 217 44.08 5.24 55.04
N SER A 218 43.90 4.11 55.74
CA SER A 218 43.97 4.06 57.21
C SER A 218 45.34 4.48 57.75
N ALA A 219 46.42 4.17 57.03
CA ALA A 219 47.77 4.62 57.36
C ALA A 219 47.95 6.13 57.13
N ALA A 220 47.44 6.68 56.01
CA ALA A 220 47.47 8.11 55.74
C ALA A 220 46.65 8.92 56.78
N GLU A 221 45.47 8.42 57.17
CA GLU A 221 44.72 9.00 58.29
C GLU A 221 45.52 9.01 59.60
N GLN A 222 46.30 7.96 59.87
CA GLN A 222 47.10 7.91 61.09
C GLN A 222 48.24 8.95 61.05
N VAL A 223 48.90 9.12 59.91
CA VAL A 223 49.91 10.17 59.72
C VAL A 223 49.31 11.58 59.89
N VAL A 224 48.08 11.82 59.41
CA VAL A 224 47.37 13.08 59.67
C VAL A 224 47.10 13.29 61.17
N ARG A 225 46.64 12.25 61.88
CA ARG A 225 46.43 12.32 63.34
C ARG A 225 47.74 12.61 64.09
N ASP A 226 48.82 11.91 63.75
CA ASP A 226 50.13 12.08 64.37
C ASP A 226 50.72 13.49 64.10
N ALA A 227 50.49 14.06 62.92
CA ALA A 227 50.89 15.42 62.56
C ALA A 227 50.08 16.51 63.28
N GLN A 228 48.76 16.33 63.44
CA GLN A 228 47.92 17.22 64.28
C GLN A 228 48.40 17.23 65.73
N ASP A 229 48.82 16.07 66.23
CA ASP A 229 49.38 15.88 67.57
C ASP A 229 50.79 16.51 67.71
N ALA A 230 51.53 16.70 66.60
CA ALA A 230 52.81 17.40 66.56
C ALA A 230 52.64 18.93 66.56
N VAL A 231 51.75 19.46 65.70
CA VAL A 231 51.39 20.91 65.67
C VAL A 231 50.92 21.37 67.06
N SER A 232 50.05 20.58 67.70
CA SER A 232 49.54 20.87 69.04
C SER A 232 50.64 20.98 70.11
N LYS A 233 51.72 20.20 69.98
CA LYS A 233 52.88 20.24 70.89
C LYS A 233 53.79 21.45 70.59
N ALA A 234 54.02 21.75 69.30
CA ALA A 234 54.84 22.89 68.89
C ALA A 234 54.22 24.24 69.29
N GLN A 235 52.89 24.39 69.17
CA GLN A 235 52.18 25.59 69.64
C GLN A 235 52.41 25.83 71.15
N ALA A 236 52.27 24.77 71.96
CA ALA A 236 52.49 24.86 73.40
C ALA A 236 53.96 25.17 73.79
N GLU A 237 54.94 24.91 72.93
CA GLU A 237 56.32 25.35 73.13
C GLU A 237 56.50 26.85 72.82
N LEU A 238 55.93 27.32 71.70
CA LEU A 238 55.92 28.74 71.32
C LEU A 238 55.24 29.63 72.37
N ASP A 239 54.13 29.17 72.96
CA ASP A 239 53.42 29.91 74.01
C ASP A 239 54.28 30.11 75.27
N ARG A 240 55.12 29.13 75.63
CA ARG A 240 56.07 29.22 76.76
C ARG A 240 57.26 30.14 76.44
N ALA A 241 57.76 30.11 75.21
CA ALA A 241 58.84 31.00 74.77
C ALA A 241 58.38 32.47 74.84
N ASN A 242 57.17 32.78 74.34
CA ASN A 242 56.58 34.12 74.40
C ASN A 242 56.42 34.64 75.84
N ALA A 243 56.00 33.79 76.78
CA ALA A 243 55.91 34.17 78.19
C ALA A 243 57.28 34.55 78.80
N THR A 244 58.36 33.88 78.39
CA THR A 244 59.74 34.15 78.84
C THR A 244 60.26 35.48 78.29
N LEU A 245 59.96 35.77 77.03
CA LEU A 245 60.32 37.04 76.38
C LEU A 245 59.68 38.26 77.07
N ALA A 246 58.42 38.15 77.51
CA ALA A 246 57.71 39.24 78.19
C ALA A 246 58.33 39.61 79.56
N ASP A 247 58.74 38.61 80.35
CA ASP A 247 59.41 38.81 81.64
C ASP A 247 60.80 39.46 81.48
N ALA A 248 61.56 39.08 80.46
CA ALA A 248 62.84 39.71 80.13
C ALA A 248 62.67 41.19 79.74
N GLN A 249 61.68 41.50 78.88
CA GLN A 249 61.42 42.88 78.44
C GLN A 249 61.02 43.81 79.60
N SER A 250 60.23 43.32 80.56
CA SER A 250 59.84 44.09 81.74
C SER A 250 61.05 44.58 82.55
N LYS A 251 62.09 43.74 82.68
CA LYS A 251 63.31 44.03 83.45
C LYS A 251 64.23 45.06 82.76
N LEU A 252 64.25 45.07 81.42
CA LEU A 252 65.00 46.07 80.65
C LEU A 252 64.47 47.49 80.85
N VAL A 253 63.14 47.67 80.87
CA VAL A 253 62.50 48.99 81.08
C VAL A 253 62.88 49.58 82.44
N ALA A 254 62.92 48.77 83.49
CA ALA A 254 63.32 49.21 84.83
C ALA A 254 64.80 49.66 84.91
N ALA A 255 65.70 49.04 84.12
CA ALA A 255 67.10 49.44 84.05
C ALA A 255 67.31 50.77 83.30
N GLN A 256 66.54 51.00 82.23
CA GLN A 256 66.64 52.22 81.42
C GLN A 256 66.33 53.49 82.24
N SER A 257 65.22 53.50 82.99
CA SER A 257 64.81 54.67 83.79
C SER A 257 65.82 55.08 84.88
N ALA A 258 66.70 54.16 85.32
CA ALA A 258 67.77 54.48 86.27
C ALA A 258 68.93 55.25 85.64
N LYS A 259 69.19 55.07 84.34
CA LYS A 259 70.27 55.75 83.60
C LYS A 259 69.90 57.19 83.26
N ASP A 260 68.70 57.42 82.75
CA ASP A 260 68.29 58.73 82.22
C ASP A 260 68.24 59.83 83.30
N SER A 261 68.06 59.45 84.58
CA SER A 261 68.15 60.36 85.72
C SER A 261 69.60 60.80 86.07
N ALA A 262 70.63 60.12 85.57
CA ALA A 262 72.03 60.48 85.80
C ALA A 262 72.56 61.44 84.72
N ASP A 263 72.27 61.16 83.45
CA ASP A 263 72.79 61.94 82.31
C ASP A 263 72.30 63.40 82.31
N SER A 264 71.09 63.67 82.83
CA SER A 264 70.53 65.02 82.92
C SER A 264 71.35 65.99 83.80
N VAL A 265 72.20 65.49 84.71
CA VAL A 265 73.06 66.33 85.57
C VAL A 265 74.35 66.75 84.86
N LEU A 266 74.84 65.94 83.92
CA LEU A 266 76.11 66.17 83.22
C LEU A 266 76.01 67.31 82.18
N VAL A 267 74.90 67.39 81.45
CA VAL A 267 74.72 68.33 80.33
C VAL A 267 74.75 69.80 80.77
N ALA A 268 74.22 70.11 81.96
CA ALA A 268 74.14 71.47 82.48
C ALA A 268 75.53 72.10 82.78
N ALA A 269 76.56 71.28 83.01
CA ALA A 269 77.90 71.76 83.33
C ALA A 269 78.70 72.22 82.09
N GLN A 270 78.46 71.61 80.92
CA GLN A 270 79.26 71.87 79.71
C GLN A 270 78.88 73.18 78.99
N GLN A 271 77.59 73.51 78.92
CA GLN A 271 77.08 74.62 78.09
C GLN A 271 77.61 76.01 78.49
N ASN A 272 78.18 76.17 79.68
CA ASN A 272 78.70 77.45 80.19
C ASN A 272 80.13 77.78 79.74
N LYS A 273 80.81 76.91 78.98
CA LYS A 273 82.18 77.13 78.53
C LYS A 273 82.28 77.61 77.08
N ASP A 274 81.59 76.93 76.17
CA ASP A 274 81.92 76.98 74.73
C ASP A 274 81.49 78.28 74.01
N ALA A 275 80.83 79.20 74.72
CA ALA A 275 80.36 80.49 74.20
C ALA A 275 81.47 81.58 74.10
N ALA A 276 82.60 81.42 74.78
CA ALA A 276 83.61 82.49 74.92
C ALA A 276 84.63 82.57 73.76
N ASP A 277 84.95 81.44 73.12
CA ASP A 277 86.16 81.33 72.28
C ASP A 277 86.00 81.85 70.83
N ALA A 278 84.77 81.97 70.32
CA ALA A 278 84.53 82.16 68.87
C ALA A 278 84.77 83.59 68.32
N LYS A 279 85.01 84.58 69.19
CA LYS A 279 84.79 86.01 68.87
C LYS A 279 86.01 86.77 68.31
N ALA A 280 87.21 86.21 68.42
CA ALA A 280 88.46 86.97 68.29
C ALA A 280 89.18 86.91 66.92
N ALA A 281 88.83 85.97 66.02
CA ALA A 281 89.71 85.61 64.90
C ALA A 281 89.57 86.45 63.60
N ALA A 282 88.52 87.28 63.44
CA ALA A 282 88.09 87.74 62.12
C ALA A 282 88.71 89.06 61.61
N ALA A 283 89.35 89.87 62.47
CA ALA A 283 89.47 91.32 62.23
C ALA A 283 90.80 91.82 61.62
N SER A 284 91.81 90.96 61.39
CA SER A 284 93.20 91.40 61.17
C SER A 284 93.68 91.49 59.70
N ALA A 285 92.94 90.95 58.72
CA ALA A 285 93.51 90.65 57.38
C ALA A 285 93.37 91.74 56.31
N ALA A 286 92.57 92.80 56.53
CA ALA A 286 92.05 93.65 55.45
C ALA A 286 92.90 94.90 55.10
N TYR A 287 93.96 95.21 55.84
CA TYR A 287 94.56 96.56 55.88
C TYR A 287 95.69 96.82 54.86
N GLU A 288 96.59 95.86 54.62
CA GLU A 288 97.87 96.15 53.94
C GLU A 288 97.81 96.30 52.40
N LYS A 289 96.73 95.85 51.74
CA LYS A 289 96.71 95.78 50.26
C LYS A 289 96.63 97.14 49.55
N ALA A 290 96.04 98.17 50.17
CA ALA A 290 95.62 99.41 49.48
C ALA A 290 96.74 100.44 49.21
N LYS A 291 98.02 100.10 49.47
CA LYS A 291 99.11 101.08 49.63
C LYS A 291 100.10 101.16 48.46
N ALA A 292 100.11 100.18 47.55
CA ALA A 292 101.14 100.06 46.51
C ALA A 292 100.83 100.84 45.21
N ASP A 293 99.56 100.93 44.84
CA ASP A 293 99.16 101.12 43.44
C ASP A 293 99.25 102.59 42.93
N LEU A 294 99.43 103.57 43.82
CA LEU A 294 99.43 105.01 43.48
C LEU A 294 100.74 105.50 42.84
N ALA A 295 101.88 104.84 43.09
CA ALA A 295 103.20 105.40 42.81
C ALA A 295 103.71 105.25 41.36
N ALA A 296 102.98 104.55 40.48
CA ALA A 296 103.46 104.20 39.14
C ALA A 296 103.00 105.14 38.00
N ALA A 297 102.00 106.00 38.25
CA ALA A 297 101.26 106.68 37.17
C ALA A 297 101.93 107.95 36.59
N GLU A 298 102.93 108.54 37.26
CA GLU A 298 103.33 109.94 37.04
C GLU A 298 104.52 110.16 36.06
N ALA A 299 104.94 109.15 35.28
CA ALA A 299 106.26 109.18 34.61
C ALA A 299 106.33 108.96 33.07
N GLY A 300 105.22 108.64 32.37
CA GLY A 300 105.30 107.95 31.07
C GLY A 300 105.25 108.76 29.75
N ALA A 301 105.03 110.08 29.77
CA ALA A 301 104.51 110.79 28.59
C ALA A 301 105.55 111.31 27.57
N SER A 302 106.26 110.42 26.83
CA SER A 302 106.82 110.64 25.46
C SER A 302 107.74 109.46 25.04
N GLY A 303 107.20 108.26 24.80
CA GLY A 303 107.98 107.03 24.55
C GLY A 303 107.68 106.28 23.24
N PRO A 304 108.34 105.12 23.00
CA PRO A 304 108.24 104.32 21.77
C PRO A 304 106.89 103.57 21.60
N GLU A 305 105.96 103.69 22.54
CA GLU A 305 104.65 103.03 22.53
C GLU A 305 103.80 103.44 21.31
N TYR A 306 104.04 104.64 20.75
CA TYR A 306 103.32 105.15 19.58
C TYR A 306 103.53 104.30 18.31
N ASP A 307 104.76 103.84 18.03
CA ASP A 307 105.03 102.98 16.87
C ASP A 307 104.56 101.53 17.10
N ALA A 308 104.48 101.08 18.37
CA ALA A 308 103.91 99.78 18.72
C ALA A 308 102.41 99.70 18.42
N ALA A 309 101.65 100.78 18.67
CA ALA A 309 100.24 100.88 18.30
C ALA A 309 100.01 100.66 16.79
N LYS A 310 100.94 101.13 15.95
CA LYS A 310 100.88 101.01 14.50
C LYS A 310 101.06 99.58 13.98
N LYS A 311 101.81 98.73 14.71
CA LYS A 311 101.99 97.31 14.38
C LYS A 311 100.75 96.47 14.74
N LYS A 312 100.04 96.85 15.80
CA LYS A 312 98.88 96.15 16.38
C LYS A 312 97.77 95.87 15.33
N VAL A 313 97.52 96.82 14.42
CA VAL A 313 96.49 96.71 13.38
C VAL A 313 96.82 95.63 12.34
N ALA A 314 98.06 95.59 11.85
CA ALA A 314 98.48 94.64 10.80
C ALA A 314 98.48 93.18 11.28
N ASP A 315 98.83 92.94 12.55
CA ASP A 315 98.78 91.60 13.14
C ASP A 315 97.30 91.13 13.33
N ALA A 316 96.36 92.05 13.56
CA ALA A 316 94.93 91.74 13.67
C ALA A 316 94.32 91.32 12.32
N GLU A 317 94.60 92.05 11.24
CA GLU A 317 94.12 91.72 9.88
C GLU A 317 94.51 90.30 9.43
N ALA A 318 95.72 89.86 9.79
CA ALA A 318 96.19 88.50 9.50
C ALA A 318 95.35 87.41 10.20
N THR A 319 94.89 87.65 11.43
CA THR A 319 94.05 86.68 12.17
C THR A 319 92.64 86.57 11.61
N LEU A 320 92.08 87.66 11.08
CA LEU A 320 90.78 87.66 10.41
C LEU A 320 90.79 86.81 9.13
N ALA A 321 91.89 86.84 8.37
CA ALA A 321 92.05 86.01 7.17
C ALA A 321 92.05 84.50 7.50
N ALA A 322 92.68 84.11 8.60
CA ALA A 322 92.69 82.71 9.06
C ALA A 322 91.30 82.22 9.50
N ALA A 323 90.53 83.05 10.21
CA ALA A 323 89.17 82.69 10.64
C ALA A 323 88.23 82.43 9.44
N ARG A 324 88.30 83.27 8.40
CA ARG A 324 87.52 83.08 7.16
C ARG A 324 87.82 81.77 6.44
N ALA A 325 89.07 81.31 6.44
CA ALA A 325 89.42 80.01 5.86
C ALA A 325 88.78 78.83 6.63
N VAL A 326 88.70 78.92 7.96
CA VAL A 326 88.00 77.91 8.80
C VAL A 326 86.49 77.93 8.55
N GLN A 327 85.89 79.10 8.32
CA GLN A 327 84.47 79.20 7.95
C GLN A 327 84.19 78.43 6.64
N THR A 328 84.94 78.68 5.57
CA THR A 328 84.73 78.01 4.27
C THR A 328 84.96 76.49 4.34
N GLN A 329 85.88 76.02 5.18
CA GLN A 329 86.04 74.58 5.46
C GLN A 329 84.77 73.99 6.11
N CYS A 330 84.18 74.68 7.09
CA CYS A 330 82.94 74.24 7.73
C CYS A 330 81.72 74.28 6.79
N GLU A 331 81.71 75.18 5.79
CA GLU A 331 80.67 75.25 4.77
C GLU A 331 80.70 74.00 3.87
N SER A 332 81.88 73.51 3.47
CA SER A 332 82.01 72.25 2.71
C SER A 332 81.73 71.00 3.55
N GLU A 333 82.09 70.98 4.84
CA GLU A 333 81.73 69.86 5.74
C GLU A 333 80.21 69.73 5.91
N LEU A 334 79.47 70.84 5.93
CA LEU A 334 78.01 70.83 5.99
C LEU A 334 77.38 70.31 4.69
N GLU A 335 77.85 70.74 3.52
CA GLU A 335 77.34 70.30 2.22
C GLU A 335 77.56 68.78 1.98
N GLN A 336 78.71 68.26 2.44
CA GLN A 336 78.99 66.82 2.44
C GLN A 336 78.06 66.04 3.39
N ALA A 337 77.82 66.55 4.60
CA ALA A 337 76.90 65.92 5.56
C ALA A 337 75.45 65.91 5.04
N GLN A 338 75.00 67.01 4.42
CA GLN A 338 73.66 67.11 3.81
C GLN A 338 73.50 66.13 2.64
N SER A 339 74.54 65.98 1.81
CA SER A 339 74.58 64.99 0.72
C SER A 339 74.50 63.55 1.26
N ALA A 340 75.21 63.24 2.34
CA ALA A 340 75.16 61.92 2.98
C ALA A 340 73.76 61.62 3.57
N ALA A 341 73.10 62.61 4.18
CA ALA A 341 71.73 62.47 4.68
C ALA A 341 70.71 62.24 3.55
N ALA A 342 70.85 62.92 2.40
CA ALA A 342 70.01 62.70 1.22
C ALA A 342 70.16 61.27 0.65
N THR A 343 71.39 60.74 0.61
CA THR A 343 71.65 59.34 0.24
C THR A 343 71.02 58.38 1.25
N ALA A 344 71.21 58.59 2.56
CA ALA A 344 70.63 57.73 3.59
C ALA A 344 69.08 57.72 3.56
N GLN A 345 68.45 58.85 3.24
CA GLN A 345 67.00 58.96 3.06
C GLN A 345 66.52 58.20 1.81
N THR A 346 67.33 58.15 0.74
CA THR A 346 67.03 57.39 -0.48
C THR A 346 67.13 55.88 -0.21
N ASP A 347 68.23 55.45 0.41
CA ASP A 347 68.45 54.06 0.85
C ASP A 347 67.32 53.53 1.76
N LEU A 348 66.77 54.38 2.63
CA LEU A 348 65.62 54.05 3.48
C LEU A 348 64.33 53.87 2.65
N ASN A 349 64.09 54.74 1.67
CA ASN A 349 62.91 54.65 0.81
C ASN A 349 62.93 53.37 -0.05
N ASP A 350 64.09 53.00 -0.60
CA ASP A 350 64.26 51.75 -1.36
C ASP A 350 64.10 50.50 -0.46
N ALA A 351 64.59 50.55 0.78
CA ALA A 351 64.33 49.49 1.77
C ALA A 351 62.83 49.38 2.11
N GLN A 352 62.12 50.50 2.23
CA GLN A 352 60.68 50.56 2.49
C GLN A 352 59.85 49.99 1.32
N ALA A 353 60.24 50.30 0.08
CA ALA A 353 59.64 49.74 -1.14
C ALA A 353 59.88 48.22 -1.25
N SER A 354 61.11 47.78 -0.97
CA SER A 354 61.48 46.35 -0.92
C SER A 354 60.66 45.58 0.14
N LEU A 355 60.51 46.14 1.35
CA LEU A 355 59.66 45.58 2.40
C LEU A 355 58.21 45.42 1.92
N SER A 356 57.65 46.45 1.29
CA SER A 356 56.28 46.44 0.77
C SER A 356 56.08 45.34 -0.30
N ALA A 357 57.05 45.18 -1.20
CA ALA A 357 57.04 44.11 -2.20
C ALA A 357 57.15 42.69 -1.58
N LYS A 358 57.94 42.52 -0.51
CA LYS A 358 57.99 41.25 0.23
C LYS A 358 56.70 40.96 1.00
N GLN A 359 56.05 41.97 1.55
CA GLN A 359 54.74 41.82 2.21
C GLN A 359 53.67 41.36 1.22
N GLN A 360 53.62 41.93 0.00
CA GLN A 360 52.71 41.47 -1.03
C GLN A 360 53.03 40.02 -1.49
N ALA A 361 54.31 39.65 -1.56
CA ALA A 361 54.70 38.27 -1.86
C ALA A 361 54.24 37.27 -0.79
N ALA A 362 54.25 37.63 0.49
CA ALA A 362 53.71 36.81 1.57
C ALA A 362 52.18 36.65 1.47
N VAL A 363 51.44 37.73 1.20
CA VAL A 363 49.98 37.67 0.97
C VAL A 363 49.63 36.78 -0.23
N ASN A 364 50.41 36.85 -1.31
CA ASN A 364 50.21 36.00 -2.49
C ASN A 364 50.50 34.51 -2.18
N ALA A 365 51.51 34.22 -1.35
CA ALA A 365 51.80 32.85 -0.91
C ALA A 365 50.73 32.31 0.05
N GLU A 366 50.17 33.16 0.93
CA GLU A 366 49.07 32.81 1.82
C GLU A 366 47.79 32.46 1.04
N ALA A 367 47.48 33.22 -0.01
CA ALA A 367 46.40 32.87 -0.95
C ALA A 367 46.66 31.51 -1.64
N GLY A 368 47.91 31.22 -2.04
CA GLY A 368 48.29 29.93 -2.61
C GLY A 368 48.11 28.75 -1.64
N VAL A 369 48.34 28.95 -0.34
CA VAL A 369 48.05 27.92 0.69
C VAL A 369 46.54 27.66 0.80
N VAL A 370 45.69 28.69 0.67
CA VAL A 370 44.23 28.53 0.67
C VAL A 370 43.75 27.79 -0.60
N GLU A 371 44.30 28.12 -1.77
CA GLU A 371 43.96 27.46 -3.03
C GLU A 371 44.37 25.98 -3.04
N ALA A 372 45.62 25.67 -2.66
CA ALA A 372 46.12 24.30 -2.55
C ALA A 372 45.33 23.46 -1.51
N ARG A 373 44.88 24.09 -0.41
CA ARG A 373 44.02 23.42 0.57
C ARG A 373 42.64 23.11 0.01
N SER A 374 42.03 24.04 -0.72
CA SER A 374 40.76 23.83 -1.41
C SER A 374 40.86 22.69 -2.45
N ALA A 375 41.98 22.61 -3.16
CA ALA A 375 42.26 21.50 -4.08
C ALA A 375 42.39 20.14 -3.36
N LEU A 376 43.04 20.09 -2.18
CA LEU A 376 43.11 18.89 -1.34
C LEU A 376 41.73 18.47 -0.80
N ASP A 377 40.92 19.41 -0.32
CA ASP A 377 39.57 19.14 0.17
C ASP A 377 38.65 18.62 -0.96
N ALA A 378 38.81 19.14 -2.18
CA ALA A 378 38.15 18.62 -3.39
C ALA A 378 38.66 17.22 -3.80
N ALA A 379 39.97 16.95 -3.71
CA ALA A 379 40.55 15.65 -3.99
C ALA A 379 40.06 14.56 -3.01
N ASN A 380 39.96 14.90 -1.71
CA ASN A 380 39.38 14.02 -0.70
C ASN A 380 37.90 13.73 -0.99
N SER A 381 37.12 14.76 -1.33
CA SER A 381 35.71 14.61 -1.73
C SER A 381 35.54 13.67 -2.95
N ALA A 382 36.44 13.77 -3.93
CA ALA A 382 36.43 12.89 -5.11
C ALA A 382 36.86 11.45 -4.78
N LEU A 383 37.79 11.26 -3.85
CA LEU A 383 38.18 9.94 -3.33
C LEU A 383 37.03 9.27 -2.58
N ASP A 384 36.30 9.99 -1.73
CA ASP A 384 35.19 9.42 -0.97
C ASP A 384 33.99 9.07 -1.88
N ALA A 385 33.73 9.89 -2.91
CA ALA A 385 32.78 9.53 -3.97
C ALA A 385 33.19 8.25 -4.72
N ALA A 386 34.49 8.07 -5.03
CA ALA A 386 34.98 6.84 -5.65
C ALA A 386 34.88 5.62 -4.73
N LYS A 387 35.14 5.77 -3.42
CA LYS A 387 34.93 4.71 -2.42
C LYS A 387 33.47 4.28 -2.36
N GLN A 388 32.53 5.23 -2.35
CA GLN A 388 31.11 4.92 -2.39
C GLN A 388 30.72 4.18 -3.68
N ALA A 389 31.19 4.64 -4.84
CA ALA A 389 30.94 3.95 -6.11
C ALA A 389 31.49 2.50 -6.13
N ASN A 390 32.61 2.24 -5.45
CA ASN A 390 33.14 0.89 -5.26
C ASN A 390 32.28 0.04 -4.29
N ALA A 391 31.82 0.61 -3.18
CA ALA A 391 30.90 -0.06 -2.26
C ALA A 391 29.57 -0.43 -2.97
N ASP A 392 29.01 0.48 -3.76
CA ASP A 392 27.81 0.22 -4.58
C ASP A 392 28.06 -0.87 -5.62
N ALA A 393 29.26 -0.95 -6.20
CA ALA A 393 29.63 -2.01 -7.13
C ALA A 393 29.75 -3.38 -6.42
N ILE A 394 30.28 -3.42 -5.20
CA ILE A 394 30.34 -4.64 -4.38
C ILE A 394 28.92 -5.11 -4.01
N ALA A 395 28.03 -4.19 -3.61
CA ALA A 395 26.63 -4.51 -3.35
C ALA A 395 25.90 -5.09 -4.58
N ARG A 396 26.14 -4.51 -5.78
CA ARG A 396 25.62 -5.06 -7.05
C ARG A 396 26.20 -6.45 -7.37
N LEU A 397 27.48 -6.67 -7.10
CA LEU A 397 28.12 -7.98 -7.28
C LEU A 397 27.52 -9.04 -6.34
N ASP A 398 27.25 -8.70 -5.07
CA ASP A 398 26.63 -9.66 -4.14
C ASP A 398 25.15 -9.91 -4.47
N ALA A 399 24.41 -8.91 -4.95
CA ALA A 399 23.07 -9.11 -5.52
C ALA A 399 23.10 -10.04 -6.76
N ALA A 400 24.07 -9.87 -7.66
CA ALA A 400 24.25 -10.77 -8.80
C ALA A 400 24.59 -12.20 -8.37
N LYS A 401 25.44 -12.39 -7.34
CA LYS A 401 25.72 -13.71 -6.75
C LYS A 401 24.49 -14.36 -6.14
N GLN A 402 23.57 -13.56 -5.57
CA GLN A 402 22.31 -14.09 -5.06
C GLN A 402 21.38 -14.52 -6.21
N ALA A 403 21.22 -13.69 -7.24
CA ALA A 403 20.43 -14.02 -8.44
C ALA A 403 20.89 -15.32 -9.13
N VAL A 404 22.18 -15.69 -9.06
CA VAL A 404 22.66 -17.01 -9.50
C VAL A 404 22.06 -18.15 -8.68
N LYS A 405 22.06 -18.06 -7.34
CA LYS A 405 21.46 -19.09 -6.47
C LYS A 405 19.95 -19.20 -6.70
N ASP A 406 19.28 -18.07 -6.89
CA ASP A 406 17.84 -18.02 -7.11
C ASP A 406 17.48 -18.66 -8.45
N ALA A 407 18.24 -18.38 -9.51
CA ALA A 407 18.11 -19.03 -10.81
C ALA A 407 18.44 -20.53 -10.76
N GLU A 408 19.48 -20.95 -10.01
CA GLU A 408 19.81 -22.37 -9.83
C GLU A 408 18.72 -23.13 -9.05
N SER A 409 18.11 -22.48 -8.06
CA SER A 409 16.97 -23.03 -7.31
C SER A 409 15.72 -23.14 -8.18
N ALA A 410 15.42 -22.12 -9.00
CA ALA A 410 14.33 -22.16 -9.97
C ALA A 410 14.53 -23.25 -11.03
N LYS A 411 15.78 -23.48 -11.48
CA LYS A 411 16.13 -24.57 -12.39
C LYS A 411 15.92 -25.94 -11.74
N ALA A 412 16.32 -26.12 -10.48
CA ALA A 412 16.09 -27.37 -9.76
C ALA A 412 14.59 -27.71 -9.63
N ALA A 413 13.75 -26.72 -9.30
CA ALA A 413 12.30 -26.90 -9.28
C ALA A 413 11.72 -27.24 -10.67
N ALA A 414 12.21 -26.60 -11.74
CA ALA A 414 11.79 -26.91 -13.10
C ALA A 414 12.21 -28.32 -13.56
N ASP A 415 13.38 -28.80 -13.13
CA ASP A 415 13.84 -30.18 -13.38
C ASP A 415 12.99 -31.22 -12.64
N GLU A 416 12.57 -30.94 -11.40
CA GLU A 416 11.72 -31.82 -10.58
C GLU A 416 10.28 -31.90 -11.12
N GLU A 417 9.72 -30.76 -11.54
CA GLU A 417 8.43 -30.68 -12.24
C GLU A 417 8.46 -31.45 -13.58
N LEU A 418 9.57 -31.36 -14.31
CA LEU A 418 9.81 -32.09 -15.55
C LEU A 418 9.95 -33.60 -15.32
N ALA A 419 10.62 -34.02 -14.25
CA ALA A 419 10.71 -35.42 -13.85
C ALA A 419 9.33 -35.98 -13.47
N SER A 420 8.57 -35.21 -12.67
CA SER A 420 7.19 -35.56 -12.26
C SER A 420 6.24 -35.68 -13.47
N ALA A 421 6.34 -34.77 -14.44
CA ALA A 421 5.58 -34.85 -15.68
C ALA A 421 5.94 -36.09 -16.52
N LYS A 422 7.23 -36.48 -16.56
CA LYS A 422 7.69 -37.70 -17.25
C LYS A 422 7.12 -38.96 -16.57
N THR A 423 7.17 -39.05 -15.24
CA THR A 423 6.53 -40.15 -14.49
C THR A 423 5.01 -40.20 -14.67
N ALA A 424 4.33 -39.05 -14.74
CA ALA A 424 2.90 -38.99 -15.03
C ALA A 424 2.55 -39.50 -16.45
N LYS A 425 3.36 -39.14 -17.45
CA LYS A 425 3.23 -39.67 -18.82
C LYS A 425 3.44 -41.18 -18.88
N ASP A 426 4.49 -41.69 -18.26
CA ASP A 426 4.78 -43.14 -18.26
C ASP A 426 3.68 -43.94 -17.54
N THR A 427 3.07 -43.35 -16.50
CA THR A 427 1.87 -43.88 -15.83
C THR A 427 0.64 -43.89 -16.76
N ALA A 428 0.46 -42.85 -17.58
CA ALA A 428 -0.62 -42.78 -18.55
C ALA A 428 -0.45 -43.79 -19.71
N ASP A 429 0.77 -43.98 -20.22
CA ASP A 429 1.07 -45.01 -21.24
C ASP A 429 0.86 -46.43 -20.71
N ALA A 430 1.19 -46.68 -19.44
CA ALA A 430 0.85 -47.93 -18.76
C ALA A 430 -0.67 -48.12 -18.63
N ALA A 431 -1.42 -47.04 -18.35
CA ALA A 431 -2.88 -47.08 -18.30
C ALA A 431 -3.53 -47.30 -19.68
N VAL A 432 -2.97 -46.76 -20.76
CA VAL A 432 -3.37 -47.09 -22.15
C VAL A 432 -3.15 -48.58 -22.42
N THR A 433 -1.99 -49.11 -22.05
CA THR A 433 -1.66 -50.54 -22.22
C THR A 433 -2.65 -51.44 -21.47
N ALA A 434 -2.98 -51.11 -20.22
CA ALA A 434 -3.96 -51.85 -19.43
C ALA A 434 -5.41 -51.69 -19.96
N ALA A 435 -5.77 -50.54 -20.54
CA ALA A 435 -7.08 -50.35 -21.17
C ALA A 435 -7.20 -51.14 -22.49
N GLN A 436 -6.13 -51.25 -23.29
CA GLN A 436 -6.10 -52.09 -24.49
C GLN A 436 -6.34 -53.57 -24.12
N GLN A 437 -5.67 -54.08 -23.09
CA GLN A 437 -5.89 -55.46 -22.61
C GLN A 437 -7.35 -55.72 -22.23
N LYS A 438 -8.06 -54.76 -21.62
CA LYS A 438 -9.51 -54.86 -21.34
C LYS A 438 -10.36 -54.88 -22.61
N VAL A 439 -9.98 -54.13 -23.67
CA VAL A 439 -10.67 -54.18 -24.97
C VAL A 439 -10.51 -55.56 -25.59
N ASP A 440 -9.30 -56.12 -25.55
CA ASP A 440 -9.00 -57.45 -26.09
C ASP A 440 -9.76 -58.55 -25.33
N GLU A 441 -9.79 -58.48 -23.99
CA GLU A 441 -10.61 -59.35 -23.14
C GLU A 441 -12.11 -59.22 -23.43
N ALA A 442 -12.62 -58.00 -23.61
CA ALA A 442 -14.04 -57.76 -23.86
C ALA A 442 -14.45 -58.23 -25.27
N GLN A 443 -13.54 -58.15 -26.26
CA GLN A 443 -13.75 -58.71 -27.59
C GLN A 443 -13.84 -60.23 -27.52
N ALA A 444 -12.89 -60.89 -26.84
CA ALA A 444 -12.93 -62.35 -26.66
C ALA A 444 -14.19 -62.83 -25.90
N LYS A 445 -14.70 -62.03 -24.95
CA LYS A 445 -15.98 -62.30 -24.26
C LYS A 445 -17.20 -62.14 -25.17
N LEU A 446 -17.20 -61.15 -26.08
CA LEU A 446 -18.25 -61.00 -27.10
C LEU A 446 -18.23 -62.17 -28.10
N ASP A 447 -17.05 -62.52 -28.62
CA ASP A 447 -16.89 -63.62 -29.57
C ASP A 447 -17.35 -64.96 -28.94
N SER A 448 -17.09 -65.15 -27.64
CA SER A 448 -17.59 -66.28 -26.86
C SER A 448 -19.11 -66.24 -26.64
N ALA A 449 -19.69 -65.06 -26.38
CA ALA A 449 -21.13 -64.90 -26.21
C ALA A 449 -21.90 -65.20 -27.52
N ASP A 450 -21.41 -64.72 -28.66
CA ASP A 450 -21.96 -65.04 -29.99
C ASP A 450 -21.86 -66.55 -30.31
N ALA A 451 -20.81 -67.22 -29.84
CA ALA A 451 -20.66 -68.66 -29.98
C ALA A 451 -21.57 -69.46 -29.01
N GLN A 452 -21.93 -68.90 -27.86
CA GLN A 452 -22.84 -69.52 -26.89
C GLN A 452 -24.32 -69.30 -27.23
N LEU A 453 -24.70 -68.14 -27.76
CA LEU A 453 -26.04 -67.88 -28.29
C LEU A 453 -26.43 -68.91 -29.36
N LYS A 454 -25.51 -69.21 -30.28
CA LYS A 454 -25.68 -70.20 -31.36
C LYS A 454 -25.82 -71.66 -30.87
N GLN A 455 -25.64 -71.93 -29.58
CA GLN A 455 -25.83 -73.27 -29.00
C GLN A 455 -27.20 -73.44 -28.34
N GLY A 456 -27.98 -72.36 -28.17
CA GLY A 456 -29.33 -72.43 -27.61
C GLY A 456 -29.40 -73.19 -26.29
N ALA A 457 -30.39 -74.09 -26.18
CA ALA A 457 -30.57 -75.03 -25.09
C ALA A 457 -29.31 -75.80 -24.70
N ILE A 458 -28.46 -76.19 -25.67
CA ILE A 458 -27.23 -76.94 -25.41
C ILE A 458 -26.19 -76.07 -24.68
N GLY A 459 -26.12 -74.79 -25.02
CA GLY A 459 -25.28 -73.81 -24.32
C GLY A 459 -25.76 -73.57 -22.89
N PHE A 460 -27.07 -73.36 -22.73
CA PHE A 460 -27.70 -73.18 -21.42
C PHE A 460 -27.53 -74.41 -20.52
N PHE A 461 -27.88 -75.61 -21.00
CA PHE A 461 -27.75 -76.84 -20.21
C PHE A 461 -26.30 -77.12 -19.82
N ARG A 462 -25.31 -76.81 -20.67
CA ARG A 462 -23.90 -76.95 -20.27
C ARG A 462 -23.50 -75.94 -19.19
N ALA A 463 -23.99 -74.70 -19.27
CA ALA A 463 -23.78 -73.71 -18.21
C ALA A 463 -24.42 -74.13 -16.86
N MET A 464 -25.47 -74.95 -16.90
CA MET A 464 -26.14 -75.52 -15.72
C MET A 464 -25.58 -76.88 -15.28
N GLY A 465 -24.58 -77.45 -15.95
CA GLY A 465 -24.05 -78.79 -15.67
C GLY A 465 -25.03 -79.93 -15.96
N ALA A 466 -26.00 -79.71 -16.85
CA ALA A 466 -27.09 -80.63 -17.15
C ALA A 466 -26.79 -81.51 -18.38
N ASP A 467 -25.66 -82.22 -18.37
CA ASP A 467 -25.19 -82.98 -19.53
C ASP A 467 -26.20 -84.03 -20.04
N SER A 468 -26.93 -84.69 -19.14
CA SER A 468 -28.02 -85.62 -19.53
C SER A 468 -29.18 -84.97 -20.30
N ALA A 469 -29.36 -83.64 -20.21
CA ALA A 469 -30.32 -82.89 -21.02
C ALA A 469 -29.75 -82.56 -22.43
N ILE A 470 -28.44 -82.36 -22.52
CA ILE A 470 -27.70 -82.25 -23.80
C ILE A 470 -27.77 -83.59 -24.55
N GLU A 471 -27.51 -84.70 -23.85
CA GLU A 471 -27.56 -86.06 -24.42
C GLU A 471 -28.94 -86.41 -24.98
N ILE A 472 -30.02 -86.00 -24.31
CA ILE A 472 -31.41 -86.20 -24.79
C ILE A 472 -31.62 -85.49 -26.13
N ILE A 473 -31.29 -84.21 -26.25
CA ILE A 473 -31.50 -83.47 -27.52
C ILE A 473 -30.59 -84.00 -28.64
N GLN A 474 -29.34 -84.40 -28.32
CA GLN A 474 -28.39 -84.85 -29.33
C GLN A 474 -28.61 -86.30 -29.80
N ASN A 475 -29.29 -87.14 -29.01
CA ASN A 475 -29.42 -88.58 -29.29
C ASN A 475 -30.87 -89.10 -29.29
N CYS A 476 -31.88 -88.23 -29.25
CA CYS A 476 -33.28 -88.64 -29.40
C CYS A 476 -33.55 -89.27 -30.78
N THR A 477 -34.59 -90.09 -30.86
CA THR A 477 -34.96 -90.84 -32.07
C THR A 477 -35.19 -89.91 -33.27
N TYR A 478 -35.77 -88.73 -33.02
CA TYR A 478 -36.12 -87.75 -34.05
C TYR A 478 -35.22 -86.51 -34.06
N LYS A 479 -33.96 -86.62 -33.62
CA LYS A 479 -32.99 -85.50 -33.55
C LYS A 479 -32.83 -84.69 -34.85
N ASP A 480 -33.02 -85.31 -36.01
CA ASP A 480 -32.92 -84.65 -37.32
C ASP A 480 -34.02 -83.58 -37.55
N TYR A 481 -35.02 -83.52 -36.67
CA TYR A 481 -36.03 -82.46 -36.60
C TYR A 481 -35.62 -81.25 -35.72
N THR A 482 -34.46 -81.29 -35.05
CA THR A 482 -34.01 -80.24 -34.12
C THR A 482 -32.87 -79.40 -34.70
N GLU A 483 -33.14 -78.12 -34.96
CA GLU A 483 -32.17 -77.14 -35.44
C GLU A 483 -31.55 -76.38 -34.26
N ILE A 484 -30.52 -76.98 -33.65
CA ILE A 484 -29.85 -76.47 -32.44
C ILE A 484 -29.49 -74.98 -32.57
N GLY A 485 -30.12 -74.14 -31.76
CA GLY A 485 -29.84 -72.70 -31.67
C GLY A 485 -30.58 -71.82 -32.69
N ASN A 486 -31.41 -72.39 -33.56
CA ASN A 486 -32.35 -71.60 -34.37
C ASN A 486 -33.38 -70.92 -33.44
N SER A 487 -33.68 -69.64 -33.68
CA SER A 487 -34.63 -68.86 -32.87
C SER A 487 -36.10 -69.27 -33.04
N LEU A 488 -36.42 -70.09 -34.04
CA LEU A 488 -37.77 -70.67 -34.24
C LEU A 488 -37.87 -72.12 -33.74
N ASP A 489 -36.74 -72.78 -33.47
CA ASP A 489 -36.66 -74.12 -32.89
C ASP A 489 -36.90 -74.09 -31.37
N ALA A 490 -37.33 -75.21 -30.76
CA ALA A 490 -37.54 -75.28 -29.31
C ALA A 490 -36.23 -75.21 -28.49
N THR A 491 -35.07 -75.41 -29.13
CA THR A 491 -33.76 -75.10 -28.55
C THR A 491 -33.42 -73.60 -28.53
N GLY A 492 -34.21 -72.74 -29.19
CA GLY A 492 -34.04 -71.30 -29.17
C GLY A 492 -34.33 -70.71 -27.79
N LEU A 493 -33.39 -69.91 -27.23
CA LEU A 493 -33.47 -69.42 -25.84
C LEU A 493 -34.73 -68.58 -25.56
N GLU A 494 -35.23 -67.82 -26.53
CA GLU A 494 -36.47 -67.03 -26.39
C GLU A 494 -37.73 -67.93 -26.40
N ASN A 495 -37.70 -69.08 -27.08
CA ASN A 495 -38.77 -70.07 -27.04
C ASN A 495 -38.76 -70.86 -25.72
N MET A 496 -37.56 -71.20 -25.21
CA MET A 496 -37.38 -71.77 -23.87
C MET A 496 -37.86 -70.82 -22.76
N LEU A 497 -37.68 -69.51 -22.93
CA LEU A 497 -38.21 -68.49 -22.03
C LEU A 497 -39.74 -68.38 -22.17
N SER A 498 -40.26 -68.48 -23.39
CA SER A 498 -41.70 -68.41 -23.66
C SER A 498 -42.47 -69.62 -23.10
N SER A 499 -41.90 -70.83 -23.14
CA SER A 499 -42.55 -72.06 -22.63
C SER A 499 -42.73 -72.06 -21.10
N ILE A 500 -41.97 -71.25 -20.36
CA ILE A 500 -42.16 -71.02 -18.92
C ILE A 500 -43.55 -70.49 -18.63
N THR A 501 -44.14 -69.68 -19.51
CA THR A 501 -45.52 -69.18 -19.38
C THR A 501 -46.52 -70.33 -19.25
N VAL A 502 -46.35 -71.41 -20.02
CA VAL A 502 -47.22 -72.58 -19.98
C VAL A 502 -47.04 -73.36 -18.68
N MET A 503 -45.79 -73.56 -18.26
CA MET A 503 -45.48 -74.21 -16.98
C MET A 503 -46.04 -73.43 -15.78
N LYS A 504 -45.97 -72.09 -15.81
CA LYS A 504 -46.61 -71.22 -14.81
C LYS A 504 -48.14 -71.31 -14.85
N ASN A 505 -48.76 -71.34 -16.03
CA ASN A 505 -50.21 -71.50 -16.17
C ASN A 505 -50.71 -72.86 -15.64
N VAL A 506 -49.99 -73.95 -15.92
CA VAL A 506 -50.28 -75.30 -15.37
C VAL A 506 -50.22 -75.30 -13.84
N ASN A 507 -49.17 -74.73 -13.25
CA ASN A 507 -49.03 -74.65 -11.80
C ASN A 507 -50.08 -73.75 -11.15
N ALA A 508 -50.36 -72.58 -11.72
CA ALA A 508 -51.40 -71.68 -11.24
C ALA A 508 -52.79 -72.37 -11.22
N TYR A 509 -53.09 -73.20 -12.23
CA TYR A 509 -54.32 -73.99 -12.23
C TYR A 509 -54.28 -75.12 -11.18
N ARG A 510 -53.22 -75.94 -11.12
CA ARG A 510 -53.11 -77.02 -10.12
C ARG A 510 -53.27 -76.49 -8.69
N LYS A 511 -52.60 -75.38 -8.39
CA LYS A 511 -52.70 -74.65 -7.11
C LYS A 511 -54.13 -74.17 -6.82
N SER A 512 -54.88 -73.70 -7.82
CA SER A 512 -56.26 -73.24 -7.64
C SER A 512 -57.26 -74.36 -7.37
N VAL A 513 -56.93 -75.61 -7.74
CA VAL A 513 -57.72 -76.82 -7.44
C VAL A 513 -57.10 -77.69 -6.33
N GLY A 514 -56.23 -77.12 -5.48
CA GLY A 514 -55.70 -77.77 -4.29
C GLY A 514 -54.64 -78.86 -4.54
N LEU A 515 -54.08 -78.95 -5.74
CA LEU A 515 -53.00 -79.87 -6.09
C LEU A 515 -51.62 -79.22 -5.91
N SER A 516 -50.62 -80.06 -5.63
CA SER A 516 -49.20 -79.65 -5.57
C SER A 516 -48.74 -79.07 -6.91
N GLU A 517 -48.02 -77.96 -6.86
CA GLU A 517 -47.32 -77.39 -8.00
C GLU A 517 -46.22 -78.34 -8.49
N LEU A 518 -46.11 -78.50 -9.81
CA LEU A 518 -45.09 -79.33 -10.44
C LEU A 518 -43.76 -78.57 -10.44
N GLN A 519 -42.68 -79.27 -10.12
CA GLN A 519 -41.33 -78.78 -10.34
C GLN A 519 -40.87 -79.06 -11.78
N VAL A 520 -39.70 -78.59 -12.18
CA VAL A 520 -39.14 -78.87 -13.52
C VAL A 520 -37.79 -79.57 -13.43
N THR A 521 -37.49 -80.42 -14.41
CA THR A 521 -36.16 -81.01 -14.60
C THR A 521 -35.64 -80.69 -15.99
N TYR A 522 -34.33 -80.44 -16.12
CA TYR A 522 -33.72 -80.15 -17.42
C TYR A 522 -33.90 -81.31 -18.41
N LYS A 523 -34.00 -82.56 -17.94
CA LYS A 523 -34.29 -83.73 -18.77
C LYS A 523 -35.70 -83.69 -19.36
N LEU A 524 -36.73 -83.39 -18.57
CA LEU A 524 -38.10 -83.28 -19.08
C LEU A 524 -38.24 -82.09 -20.04
N ILE A 525 -37.58 -80.97 -19.76
CA ILE A 525 -37.51 -79.83 -20.68
C ILE A 525 -36.85 -80.26 -21.99
N ALA A 526 -35.70 -80.93 -21.95
CA ALA A 526 -35.02 -81.46 -23.14
C ALA A 526 -35.86 -82.46 -23.95
N ALA A 527 -36.64 -83.32 -23.28
CA ALA A 527 -37.60 -84.20 -23.93
C ALA A 527 -38.67 -83.37 -24.67
N SER A 528 -39.37 -82.48 -23.96
CA SER A 528 -40.41 -81.62 -24.55
C SER A 528 -39.89 -80.69 -25.67
N ILE A 529 -38.60 -80.34 -25.68
CA ILE A 529 -37.94 -79.63 -26.79
C ILE A 529 -37.86 -80.54 -28.02
N ALA A 530 -37.33 -81.76 -27.87
CA ALA A 530 -37.25 -82.72 -28.96
C ALA A 530 -38.64 -83.15 -29.48
N ASP A 531 -39.61 -83.30 -28.59
CA ASP A 531 -40.98 -83.69 -28.94
C ASP A 531 -41.73 -82.54 -29.64
N ALA A 532 -41.59 -81.29 -29.19
CA ALA A 532 -42.15 -80.12 -29.89
C ALA A 532 -41.52 -79.90 -31.28
N ASN A 533 -40.21 -80.18 -31.42
CA ASN A 533 -39.49 -80.09 -32.69
C ASN A 533 -39.93 -81.17 -33.71
N TYR A 534 -40.16 -82.41 -33.26
CA TYR A 534 -40.81 -83.43 -34.09
C TYR A 534 -42.25 -83.03 -34.42
N SER A 535 -43.03 -82.64 -33.42
CA SER A 535 -44.48 -82.46 -33.52
C SER A 535 -44.89 -81.19 -34.28
N THR A 536 -43.99 -80.20 -34.48
CA THR A 536 -44.30 -79.08 -35.38
C THR A 536 -44.38 -79.50 -36.86
N LYS A 537 -43.75 -80.62 -37.24
CA LYS A 537 -43.75 -81.14 -38.61
C LYS A 537 -44.76 -82.27 -38.79
N ASN A 538 -44.89 -83.14 -37.79
CA ASN A 538 -45.77 -84.32 -37.80
C ASN A 538 -46.90 -84.11 -36.77
N LEU A 539 -48.17 -84.23 -37.18
CA LEU A 539 -49.32 -83.88 -36.31
C LEU A 539 -49.75 -85.05 -35.42
N GLU A 540 -48.80 -85.59 -34.67
CA GLU A 540 -48.92 -86.75 -33.79
C GLU A 540 -47.93 -86.64 -32.63
N HIS A 541 -48.08 -87.52 -31.62
CA HIS A 541 -47.12 -87.62 -30.52
C HIS A 541 -45.82 -88.27 -30.96
N ALA A 542 -44.68 -87.73 -30.50
CA ALA A 542 -43.37 -88.31 -30.80
C ALA A 542 -43.15 -89.69 -30.17
N GLN A 543 -43.71 -89.93 -28.99
CA GLN A 543 -43.63 -91.23 -28.24
C GLN A 543 -42.20 -91.78 -28.04
N GLN A 544 -41.17 -90.95 -28.19
CA GLN A 544 -39.76 -91.36 -28.13
C GLN A 544 -39.18 -91.44 -26.70
N PHE A 545 -39.97 -91.04 -25.69
CA PHE A 545 -39.59 -91.05 -24.27
C PHE A 545 -40.70 -91.65 -23.39
N ASP A 546 -40.31 -92.32 -22.31
CA ASP A 546 -41.23 -92.88 -21.30
C ASP A 546 -41.66 -91.79 -20.30
N VAL A 547 -42.55 -90.91 -20.75
CA VAL A 547 -43.12 -89.75 -20.03
C VAL A 547 -44.58 -89.56 -20.44
N GLY A 548 -45.38 -88.90 -19.59
CA GLY A 548 -46.67 -88.37 -20.03
C GLY A 548 -46.45 -87.13 -20.93
N GLU A 549 -47.30 -86.92 -21.93
CA GLU A 549 -47.22 -85.75 -22.82
C GLU A 549 -48.61 -85.15 -23.09
N ASN A 550 -48.68 -83.81 -23.12
CA ASN A 550 -49.76 -83.06 -23.78
C ASN A 550 -49.19 -82.29 -24.98
N LEU A 551 -49.88 -82.32 -26.13
CA LEU A 551 -49.52 -81.56 -27.32
C LEU A 551 -50.58 -80.50 -27.68
N ALA A 552 -50.12 -79.38 -28.22
CA ALA A 552 -51.01 -78.33 -28.72
C ALA A 552 -50.40 -77.60 -29.92
N TRP A 553 -51.19 -77.50 -30.99
CA TRP A 553 -50.82 -76.85 -32.25
C TRP A 553 -51.63 -75.57 -32.48
N SER A 554 -50.95 -74.50 -32.92
CA SER A 554 -51.52 -73.17 -33.21
C SER A 554 -52.15 -72.42 -32.01
N TYR A 555 -52.05 -72.95 -30.79
CA TYR A 555 -52.50 -72.27 -29.57
C TYR A 555 -51.40 -71.37 -28.99
N ARG A 556 -51.70 -70.09 -28.77
CA ARG A 556 -50.81 -69.15 -28.04
C ARG A 556 -50.80 -69.37 -26.52
N ASP A 557 -51.80 -70.08 -26.00
CA ASP A 557 -51.96 -70.43 -24.59
C ASP A 557 -52.65 -71.80 -24.56
N PRO A 558 -51.89 -72.91 -24.58
CA PRO A 558 -52.43 -74.25 -24.76
C PRO A 558 -53.26 -74.71 -23.55
N CYS A 559 -53.03 -74.13 -22.38
CA CYS A 559 -53.83 -74.35 -21.17
C CYS A 559 -55.32 -74.00 -21.38
N LYS A 560 -55.66 -73.13 -22.34
CA LYS A 560 -57.07 -72.86 -22.68
C LYS A 560 -57.79 -74.05 -23.30
N ALA A 561 -57.09 -74.87 -24.09
CA ALA A 561 -57.61 -76.14 -24.58
C ALA A 561 -57.49 -77.21 -23.50
N TRP A 562 -56.26 -77.53 -23.09
CA TRP A 562 -55.93 -78.64 -22.20
C TRP A 562 -56.61 -78.60 -20.83
N ILE A 563 -57.00 -77.42 -20.33
CA ILE A 563 -57.62 -77.29 -19.01
C ILE A 563 -59.09 -76.92 -19.16
N TYR A 564 -59.40 -75.74 -19.70
CA TYR A 564 -60.75 -75.20 -19.60
C TYR A 564 -61.74 -75.87 -20.56
N GLN A 565 -61.36 -76.10 -21.83
CA GLN A 565 -62.26 -76.78 -22.79
C GLN A 565 -62.46 -78.26 -22.43
N GLU A 566 -61.41 -78.95 -21.99
CA GLU A 566 -61.48 -80.36 -21.61
C GLU A 566 -62.16 -80.59 -20.25
N LYS A 567 -61.99 -79.69 -19.26
CA LYS A 567 -62.83 -79.74 -18.04
C LYS A 567 -64.30 -79.59 -18.38
N ASP A 568 -64.64 -78.73 -19.33
CA ASP A 568 -66.01 -78.55 -19.80
C ASP A 568 -66.61 -79.85 -20.39
N LEU A 569 -65.80 -80.76 -20.92
CA LEU A 569 -66.22 -82.07 -21.43
C LEU A 569 -66.27 -83.13 -20.32
N PHE A 570 -65.30 -83.08 -19.39
CA PHE A 570 -65.29 -83.91 -18.18
C PHE A 570 -66.53 -83.63 -17.31
N ASP A 571 -66.83 -82.36 -17.00
CA ASP A 571 -67.94 -81.98 -16.11
C ASP A 571 -69.31 -82.39 -16.67
N LYS A 572 -69.51 -82.27 -18.00
CA LYS A 572 -70.73 -82.75 -18.68
C LYS A 572 -70.89 -84.26 -18.54
N THR A 573 -69.78 -85.01 -18.65
CA THR A 573 -69.79 -86.47 -18.53
C THR A 573 -69.99 -86.91 -17.08
N ALA A 574 -69.30 -86.29 -16.11
CA ALA A 574 -69.48 -86.53 -14.68
C ALA A 574 -70.92 -86.22 -14.21
N ALA A 575 -71.53 -85.14 -14.72
CA ALA A 575 -72.92 -84.81 -14.43
C ALA A 575 -73.89 -85.88 -14.94
N SER A 576 -73.62 -86.52 -16.08
CA SER A 576 -74.43 -87.65 -16.58
C SER A 576 -74.32 -88.90 -15.70
N LEU A 577 -73.25 -89.03 -14.93
CA LEU A 577 -73.01 -90.07 -13.92
C LEU A 577 -73.45 -89.65 -12.50
N GLY A 578 -74.05 -88.46 -12.34
CA GLY A 578 -74.60 -87.97 -11.07
C GLY A 578 -73.65 -87.17 -10.17
N ALA A 579 -72.43 -86.85 -10.64
CA ALA A 579 -71.45 -86.06 -9.88
C ALA A 579 -71.28 -84.65 -10.47
N THR A 580 -71.17 -83.63 -9.62
CA THR A 580 -70.99 -82.22 -10.03
C THR A 580 -70.00 -81.51 -9.11
N ASN A 581 -69.47 -80.36 -9.55
CA ASN A 581 -68.49 -79.54 -8.82
C ASN A 581 -67.14 -80.25 -8.50
N LEU A 582 -66.82 -81.32 -9.24
CA LEU A 582 -65.54 -82.02 -9.14
C LEU A 582 -64.39 -81.12 -9.62
N SER A 583 -63.25 -81.17 -8.92
CA SER A 583 -62.01 -80.49 -9.30
C SER A 583 -60.80 -81.20 -8.67
N GLY A 584 -59.60 -80.90 -9.17
CA GLY A 584 -58.35 -81.39 -8.57
C GLY A 584 -58.33 -82.91 -8.39
N LYS A 585 -57.98 -83.36 -7.17
CA LYS A 585 -57.93 -84.80 -6.86
C LYS A 585 -59.30 -85.47 -6.99
N ASP A 586 -60.38 -84.82 -6.57
CA ASP A 586 -61.73 -85.41 -6.58
C ASP A 586 -62.22 -85.68 -8.02
N ALA A 587 -61.84 -84.81 -8.97
CA ALA A 587 -62.09 -85.04 -10.39
C ALA A 587 -61.27 -86.22 -10.94
N TYR A 588 -59.99 -86.32 -10.56
CA TYR A 588 -59.11 -87.41 -11.00
C TYR A 588 -59.54 -88.77 -10.42
N ASP A 589 -59.84 -88.84 -9.12
CA ASP A 589 -60.33 -90.04 -8.44
C ASP A 589 -61.67 -90.51 -9.03
N PHE A 590 -62.58 -89.57 -9.32
CA PHE A 590 -63.86 -89.89 -9.96
C PHE A 590 -63.69 -90.41 -11.39
N TRP A 591 -62.79 -89.80 -12.19
CA TRP A 591 -62.43 -90.33 -13.51
C TRP A 591 -61.84 -91.74 -13.41
N TYR A 592 -60.87 -91.94 -12.51
CA TYR A 592 -60.18 -93.21 -12.32
C TYR A 592 -61.14 -94.35 -11.91
N ALA A 593 -62.16 -94.06 -11.11
CA ALA A 593 -63.20 -95.02 -10.74
C ALA A 593 -64.22 -95.31 -11.87
N ASN A 594 -64.27 -94.50 -12.93
CA ASN A 594 -65.29 -94.56 -14.00
C ASN A 594 -64.69 -94.50 -15.42
N GLN A 595 -63.45 -94.97 -15.61
CA GLN A 595 -62.70 -94.75 -16.86
C GLN A 595 -63.43 -95.22 -18.12
N ASP A 596 -64.22 -96.29 -18.04
CA ASP A 596 -65.00 -96.83 -19.18
C ASP A 596 -66.20 -95.95 -19.60
N LYS A 597 -66.46 -94.84 -18.87
CA LYS A 597 -67.52 -93.86 -19.14
C LYS A 597 -67.02 -92.56 -19.77
N PHE A 598 -65.71 -92.33 -19.80
CA PHE A 598 -65.10 -91.11 -20.33
C PHE A 598 -64.31 -91.40 -21.61
N ASP A 599 -64.52 -90.60 -22.65
CA ASP A 599 -63.61 -90.59 -23.78
C ASP A 599 -62.30 -89.89 -23.39
N TYR A 600 -61.27 -90.68 -23.11
CA TYR A 600 -59.95 -90.18 -22.74
C TYR A 600 -59.31 -89.30 -23.82
N PHE A 601 -59.63 -89.50 -25.11
CA PHE A 601 -59.09 -88.64 -26.17
C PHE A 601 -59.69 -87.22 -26.15
N SER A 602 -60.84 -87.03 -25.50
CA SER A 602 -61.52 -85.73 -25.33
C SER A 602 -61.25 -85.03 -23.98
N ILE A 603 -60.54 -85.67 -23.04
CA ILE A 603 -60.21 -85.09 -21.71
C ILE A 603 -58.78 -85.39 -21.21
N GLY A 604 -57.96 -86.06 -22.01
CA GLY A 604 -56.69 -86.64 -21.58
C GLY A 604 -55.65 -85.62 -21.13
N HIS A 605 -55.62 -84.45 -21.76
CA HIS A 605 -54.70 -83.38 -21.35
C HIS A 605 -55.12 -82.77 -20.01
N TYR A 606 -56.44 -82.66 -19.77
CA TYR A 606 -56.97 -82.23 -18.48
C TYR A 606 -56.64 -83.25 -17.38
N MET A 607 -56.90 -84.55 -17.63
CA MET A 607 -56.57 -85.63 -16.69
C MET A 607 -55.07 -85.68 -16.36
N ASN A 608 -54.20 -85.51 -17.37
CA ASN A 608 -52.76 -85.36 -17.18
C ASN A 608 -52.41 -84.17 -16.27
N ILE A 609 -53.05 -83.00 -16.46
CA ILE A 609 -52.77 -81.80 -15.66
C ILE A 609 -53.27 -81.92 -14.20
N ILE A 610 -54.40 -82.59 -13.95
CA ILE A 610 -54.94 -82.78 -12.59
C ILE A 610 -54.44 -84.06 -11.88
N ASN A 611 -53.61 -84.88 -12.53
CA ASN A 611 -53.07 -86.10 -11.94
C ASN A 611 -52.28 -85.77 -10.65
N PRO A 612 -52.70 -86.28 -9.47
CA PRO A 612 -52.06 -85.95 -8.20
C PRO A 612 -50.66 -86.55 -8.04
N ASP A 613 -50.35 -87.64 -8.76
CA ASP A 613 -49.11 -88.40 -8.60
C ASP A 613 -47.96 -87.86 -9.48
N TYR A 614 -48.27 -87.01 -10.47
CA TYR A 614 -47.26 -86.22 -11.19
C TYR A 614 -46.67 -85.14 -10.28
N ALA A 615 -45.35 -85.04 -10.28
CA ALA A 615 -44.57 -84.11 -9.44
C ALA A 615 -43.62 -83.20 -10.24
N VAL A 616 -43.28 -83.59 -11.47
CA VAL A 616 -42.35 -82.86 -12.34
C VAL A 616 -42.87 -82.74 -13.76
N MET A 617 -42.46 -81.67 -14.45
CA MET A 617 -42.80 -81.38 -15.85
C MET A 617 -41.62 -80.79 -16.65
N GLY A 618 -41.81 -80.70 -17.96
CA GLY A 618 -41.01 -79.87 -18.87
C GLY A 618 -41.92 -79.30 -19.95
N CYS A 619 -41.55 -78.17 -20.56
CA CYS A 619 -42.28 -77.63 -21.70
C CYS A 619 -41.35 -77.07 -22.77
N GLY A 620 -41.58 -77.50 -24.01
CA GLY A 620 -40.90 -77.06 -25.22
C GLY A 620 -41.86 -76.33 -26.14
N LEU A 621 -41.35 -75.34 -26.86
CA LEU A 621 -42.11 -74.53 -27.81
C LEU A 621 -41.35 -74.43 -29.13
N ASN A 622 -41.88 -75.00 -30.19
CA ASN A 622 -41.40 -74.72 -31.54
C ASN A 622 -42.33 -73.68 -32.22
N ASN A 623 -41.77 -72.77 -33.01
CA ASN A 623 -42.50 -71.73 -33.75
C ASN A 623 -41.98 -71.54 -35.19
N ASP A 624 -41.38 -72.58 -35.78
CA ASP A 624 -40.94 -72.60 -37.17
C ASP A 624 -42.11 -72.86 -38.13
N THR A 625 -42.54 -74.12 -38.25
CA THR A 625 -43.58 -74.52 -39.21
C THR A 625 -44.98 -74.33 -38.64
N ARG A 626 -45.13 -74.47 -37.32
CA ARG A 626 -46.37 -74.22 -36.58
C ARG A 626 -46.03 -73.95 -35.12
N LEU A 627 -46.68 -72.95 -34.51
CA LEU A 627 -46.61 -72.74 -33.06
C LEU A 627 -47.07 -74.02 -32.34
N THR A 628 -46.15 -74.74 -31.72
CA THR A 628 -46.35 -76.10 -31.21
C THR A 628 -45.76 -76.22 -29.80
N PHE A 629 -46.61 -76.53 -28.83
CA PHE A 629 -46.21 -76.81 -27.45
C PHE A 629 -46.26 -78.31 -27.18
N SER A 630 -45.18 -78.84 -26.59
CA SER A 630 -45.18 -80.11 -25.85
C SER A 630 -45.02 -79.80 -24.36
N LEU A 631 -45.84 -80.45 -23.53
CA LEU A 631 -45.74 -80.45 -22.07
C LEU A 631 -45.50 -81.89 -21.62
N THR A 632 -44.29 -82.22 -21.19
CA THR A 632 -43.94 -83.54 -20.64
C THR A 632 -44.17 -83.59 -19.13
N LEU A 633 -44.55 -84.76 -18.61
CA LEU A 633 -45.00 -84.98 -17.23
C LEU A 633 -44.46 -86.30 -16.69
N GLN A 634 -44.08 -86.35 -15.41
CA GLN A 634 -43.61 -87.59 -14.78
C GLN A 634 -43.91 -87.69 -13.27
N TYR A 635 -44.07 -88.92 -12.81
CA TYR A 635 -44.47 -89.31 -11.45
C TYR A 635 -43.40 -89.02 -10.39
N GLY A 636 -43.84 -88.61 -9.19
CA GLY A 636 -42.95 -88.35 -8.06
C GLY A 636 -42.34 -89.60 -7.42
N GLY A 637 -43.10 -90.71 -7.38
CA GLY A 637 -42.69 -91.92 -6.65
C GLY A 637 -41.69 -92.84 -7.37
N TRP A 638 -41.47 -92.66 -8.68
CA TRP A 638 -40.72 -93.62 -9.49
C TRP A 638 -39.23 -93.23 -9.63
N ALA A 639 -38.42 -93.62 -8.63
CA ALA A 639 -36.99 -93.32 -8.60
C ALA A 639 -36.14 -94.08 -9.68
N GLY A 640 -36.74 -95.01 -10.43
CA GLY A 640 -36.02 -95.87 -11.37
C GLY A 640 -35.76 -95.27 -12.76
N SER A 641 -36.54 -94.29 -13.20
CA SER A 641 -36.46 -93.74 -14.57
C SER A 641 -35.55 -92.51 -14.70
N GLY A 642 -35.16 -91.88 -13.58
CA GLY A 642 -34.21 -90.77 -13.56
C GLY A 642 -34.68 -89.49 -14.27
N TRP A 643 -35.98 -89.35 -14.54
CA TRP A 643 -36.61 -88.15 -15.13
C TRP A 643 -36.95 -87.07 -14.10
N ASN A 644 -37.18 -87.48 -12.85
CA ASN A 644 -37.57 -86.67 -11.69
C ASN A 644 -36.39 -86.28 -10.78
N MET A 645 -35.15 -86.51 -11.22
CA MET A 645 -33.94 -86.17 -10.46
C MET A 645 -33.64 -84.67 -10.51
N ASN A 646 -33.12 -84.15 -9.39
CA ASN A 646 -32.72 -82.75 -9.19
C ASN A 646 -33.77 -81.72 -9.66
N PRO A 647 -35.03 -81.80 -9.19
CA PRO A 647 -36.09 -80.88 -9.61
C PRO A 647 -35.94 -79.49 -8.99
N ILE A 648 -36.15 -78.46 -9.81
CA ILE A 648 -36.12 -77.03 -9.41
C ILE A 648 -37.49 -76.39 -9.59
N SER A 649 -37.74 -75.23 -8.97
CA SER A 649 -39.00 -74.50 -9.21
C SER A 649 -39.01 -73.86 -10.61
N VAL A 650 -40.22 -73.55 -11.12
CA VAL A 650 -40.38 -72.88 -12.41
C VAL A 650 -39.74 -71.48 -12.38
N ASP A 651 -39.81 -70.77 -11.26
CA ASP A 651 -39.18 -69.45 -11.07
C ASP A 651 -37.66 -69.55 -10.95
N GLU A 652 -37.12 -70.61 -10.33
CA GLU A 652 -35.67 -70.86 -10.29
C GLU A 652 -35.12 -71.20 -11.68
N TYR A 653 -35.87 -71.94 -12.49
CA TYR A 653 -35.53 -72.17 -13.90
C TYR A 653 -35.54 -70.87 -14.71
N GLU A 654 -36.59 -70.05 -14.56
CA GLU A 654 -36.71 -68.73 -15.19
C GLU A 654 -35.55 -67.80 -14.82
N GLN A 655 -35.19 -67.74 -13.54
CA GLN A 655 -34.08 -66.92 -13.06
C GLN A 655 -32.74 -67.35 -13.68
N LYS A 656 -32.45 -68.65 -13.71
CA LYS A 656 -31.21 -69.18 -14.31
C LYS A 656 -31.16 -68.93 -15.82
N LEU A 657 -32.25 -69.18 -16.55
CA LEU A 657 -32.32 -68.96 -17.99
C LEU A 657 -32.20 -67.47 -18.34
N THR A 658 -32.91 -66.60 -17.62
CA THR A 658 -32.84 -65.14 -17.79
C THR A 658 -31.44 -64.60 -17.48
N SER A 659 -30.80 -65.10 -16.41
CA SER A 659 -29.42 -64.72 -16.07
C SER A 659 -28.42 -65.13 -17.14
N TYR A 660 -28.57 -66.32 -17.73
CA TYR A 660 -27.75 -66.79 -18.85
C TYR A 660 -27.94 -65.90 -20.10
N ILE A 661 -29.18 -65.67 -20.51
CA ILE A 661 -29.52 -64.82 -21.66
C ILE A 661 -28.98 -63.39 -21.50
N ASN A 662 -29.11 -62.79 -20.30
CA ASN A 662 -28.62 -61.45 -20.03
C ASN A 662 -27.09 -61.37 -19.99
N GLY A 663 -26.42 -62.41 -19.48
CA GLY A 663 -24.96 -62.52 -19.52
C GLY A 663 -24.40 -62.47 -20.94
N LEU A 664 -25.08 -63.13 -21.88
CA LEU A 664 -24.74 -63.13 -23.31
C LEU A 664 -25.00 -61.76 -23.96
N LYS A 665 -26.22 -61.21 -23.79
CA LYS A 665 -26.63 -59.94 -24.42
C LYS A 665 -25.77 -58.74 -24.00
N ASN A 666 -25.24 -58.74 -22.77
CA ASN A 666 -24.45 -57.62 -22.23
C ASN A 666 -23.00 -57.55 -22.75
N ALA A 667 -22.48 -58.59 -23.40
CA ALA A 667 -21.06 -58.64 -23.81
C ALA A 667 -20.67 -57.51 -24.78
N LYS A 668 -21.58 -57.12 -25.68
CA LYS A 668 -21.33 -56.00 -26.62
C LYS A 668 -21.17 -54.66 -25.89
N SER A 669 -22.05 -54.36 -24.94
CA SER A 669 -21.98 -53.10 -24.16
C SER A 669 -20.71 -53.01 -23.31
N ALA A 670 -20.20 -54.14 -22.81
CA ALA A 670 -18.91 -54.19 -22.11
C ALA A 670 -17.72 -53.86 -23.02
N LEU A 671 -17.73 -54.33 -24.28
CA LEU A 671 -16.72 -54.01 -25.28
C LEU A 671 -16.77 -52.53 -25.70
N ASP A 672 -17.96 -52.00 -25.94
CA ASP A 672 -18.14 -50.59 -26.32
C ASP A 672 -17.69 -49.65 -25.17
N ALA A 673 -17.95 -50.02 -23.90
CA ALA A 673 -17.45 -49.31 -22.72
C ALA A 673 -15.91 -49.41 -22.56
N ALA A 674 -15.31 -50.58 -22.80
CA ALA A 674 -13.86 -50.74 -22.76
C ALA A 674 -13.15 -49.88 -23.82
N LYS A 675 -13.72 -49.76 -25.02
CA LYS A 675 -13.22 -48.89 -26.09
C LYS A 675 -13.28 -47.40 -25.72
N ALA A 676 -14.32 -46.99 -24.99
CA ALA A 676 -14.41 -45.63 -24.45
C ALA A 676 -13.36 -45.36 -23.33
N ASP A 677 -13.12 -46.33 -22.44
CA ASP A 677 -12.05 -46.23 -21.41
C ASP A 677 -10.68 -46.07 -22.07
N LEU A 678 -10.38 -46.87 -23.09
CA LEU A 678 -9.14 -46.81 -23.88
C LEU A 678 -8.94 -45.45 -24.55
N ALA A 679 -9.96 -44.92 -25.25
CA ALA A 679 -9.88 -43.60 -25.89
C ALA A 679 -9.62 -42.49 -24.86
N SER A 680 -10.24 -42.57 -23.67
CA SER A 680 -9.98 -41.67 -22.55
C SER A 680 -8.53 -41.75 -22.04
N LYS A 681 -7.93 -42.95 -21.96
CA LYS A 681 -6.51 -43.07 -21.57
C LYS A 681 -5.56 -42.56 -22.66
N GLN A 682 -5.89 -42.77 -23.93
CA GLN A 682 -5.08 -42.28 -25.06
C GLN A 682 -5.04 -40.74 -25.10
N GLN A 683 -6.15 -40.08 -24.80
CA GLN A 683 -6.16 -38.63 -24.63
C GLN A 683 -5.29 -38.20 -23.42
N ALA A 684 -5.48 -38.82 -22.25
CA ALA A 684 -4.70 -38.48 -21.05
C ALA A 684 -3.17 -38.67 -21.23
N ALA A 685 -2.75 -39.70 -21.98
CA ALA A 685 -1.35 -39.90 -22.35
C ALA A 685 -0.82 -38.81 -23.30
N THR A 686 -1.66 -38.34 -24.23
CA THR A 686 -1.35 -37.22 -25.13
C THR A 686 -1.20 -35.90 -24.36
N ASP A 687 -2.11 -35.64 -23.41
CA ASP A 687 -2.09 -34.45 -22.55
C ASP A 687 -0.86 -34.44 -21.63
N ALA A 688 -0.50 -35.61 -21.08
CA ALA A 688 0.74 -35.78 -20.31
C ALA A 688 2.00 -35.58 -21.17
N ALA A 689 2.01 -36.05 -22.43
CA ALA A 689 3.12 -35.81 -23.35
C ALA A 689 3.27 -34.34 -23.76
N ALA A 690 2.16 -33.60 -23.91
CA ALA A 690 2.18 -32.15 -24.10
C ALA A 690 2.72 -31.43 -22.83
N THR A 691 2.30 -31.88 -21.65
CA THR A 691 2.81 -31.37 -20.36
C THR A 691 4.32 -31.57 -20.23
N VAL A 692 4.86 -32.74 -20.60
CA VAL A 692 6.31 -32.99 -20.60
C VAL A 692 7.07 -32.00 -21.50
N GLN A 693 6.54 -31.68 -22.69
CA GLN A 693 7.16 -30.69 -23.58
C GLN A 693 7.14 -29.28 -22.97
N GLN A 694 6.03 -28.86 -22.36
CA GLN A 694 5.93 -27.57 -21.67
C GLN A 694 6.95 -27.46 -20.53
N LYS A 695 7.07 -28.50 -19.68
CA LYS A 695 8.03 -28.51 -18.57
C LYS A 695 9.48 -28.60 -19.04
N GLN A 696 9.76 -29.23 -20.19
CA GLN A 696 11.10 -29.26 -20.79
C GLN A 696 11.53 -27.84 -21.21
N VAL A 697 10.66 -27.10 -21.91
CA VAL A 697 10.92 -25.69 -22.28
C VAL A 697 11.12 -24.81 -21.04
N ALA A 698 10.38 -25.05 -19.95
CA ALA A 698 10.58 -24.34 -18.68
C ALA A 698 11.97 -24.63 -18.07
N ALA A 699 12.42 -25.89 -18.04
CA ALA A 699 13.73 -26.27 -17.54
C ALA A 699 14.88 -25.70 -18.40
N ASP A 700 14.72 -25.71 -19.72
CA ASP A 700 15.71 -25.17 -20.67
C ASP A 700 15.79 -23.63 -20.57
N SER A 701 14.66 -22.96 -20.33
CA SER A 701 14.59 -21.52 -20.06
C SER A 701 15.23 -21.16 -18.71
N ALA A 702 14.97 -21.93 -17.65
CA ALA A 702 15.63 -21.76 -16.35
C ALA A 702 17.15 -22.00 -16.43
N GLN A 703 17.60 -22.98 -17.23
CA GLN A 703 19.02 -23.17 -17.51
C GLN A 703 19.63 -21.95 -18.22
N THR A 704 18.89 -21.32 -19.12
CA THR A 704 19.33 -20.08 -19.80
C THR A 704 19.42 -18.92 -18.80
N ALA A 705 18.48 -18.80 -17.87
CA ALA A 705 18.53 -17.81 -16.79
C ALA A 705 19.75 -17.99 -15.86
N VAL A 706 20.12 -19.23 -15.52
CA VAL A 706 21.35 -19.54 -14.75
C VAL A 706 22.61 -19.06 -15.48
N VAL A 707 22.68 -19.22 -16.80
CA VAL A 707 23.82 -18.73 -17.60
C VAL A 707 23.86 -17.20 -17.63
N ALA A 708 22.71 -16.55 -17.82
CA ALA A 708 22.62 -15.08 -17.81
C ALA A 708 22.99 -14.48 -16.44
N ALA A 709 22.52 -15.07 -15.34
CA ALA A 709 22.88 -14.63 -13.99
C ALA A 709 24.40 -14.78 -13.72
N LYS A 710 25.02 -15.86 -14.20
CA LYS A 710 26.47 -16.08 -14.07
C LYS A 710 27.29 -15.09 -14.91
N GLN A 711 26.80 -14.66 -16.07
CA GLN A 711 27.40 -13.54 -16.80
C GLN A 711 27.27 -12.23 -16.01
N GLY A 712 26.11 -11.95 -15.43
CA GLY A 712 25.90 -10.76 -14.58
C GLY A 712 26.84 -10.66 -13.38
N VAL A 713 27.26 -11.80 -12.81
CA VAL A 713 28.32 -11.85 -11.77
C VAL A 713 29.68 -11.45 -12.33
N ALA A 714 30.04 -11.89 -13.54
CA ALA A 714 31.29 -11.51 -14.18
C ALA A 714 31.33 -10.02 -14.53
N ASP A 715 30.23 -9.49 -15.07
CA ASP A 715 30.08 -8.07 -15.43
C ASP A 715 30.15 -7.18 -14.18
N ALA A 716 29.46 -7.56 -13.11
CA ALA A 716 29.51 -6.85 -11.83
C ALA A 716 30.91 -6.94 -11.16
N GLN A 717 31.62 -8.06 -11.33
CA GLN A 717 32.98 -8.21 -10.82
C GLN A 717 33.96 -7.27 -11.55
N GLU A 718 33.82 -7.07 -12.87
CA GLU A 718 34.65 -6.08 -13.57
C GLU A 718 34.25 -4.63 -13.23
N ALA A 719 32.99 -4.36 -12.88
CA ALA A 719 32.59 -3.07 -12.31
C ALA A 719 33.26 -2.78 -10.94
N VAL A 720 33.39 -3.80 -10.07
CA VAL A 720 34.19 -3.72 -8.84
C VAL A 720 35.67 -3.48 -9.15
N ASN A 721 36.24 -4.19 -10.14
CA ASN A 721 37.62 -3.99 -10.56
C ASN A 721 37.86 -2.57 -11.10
N ALA A 722 36.94 -2.04 -11.92
CA ALA A 722 37.02 -0.72 -12.52
C ALA A 722 36.93 0.41 -11.48
N THR A 723 35.95 0.33 -10.56
CA THR A 723 35.83 1.29 -9.46
C THR A 723 37.00 1.22 -8.48
N GLY A 724 37.54 0.02 -8.21
CA GLY A 724 38.76 -0.14 -7.41
C GLY A 724 40.00 0.52 -8.03
N ARG A 725 40.12 0.49 -9.37
CA ARG A 725 41.16 1.24 -10.10
C ARG A 725 40.97 2.75 -9.98
N ASP A 726 39.72 3.25 -9.98
CA ASP A 726 39.48 4.69 -9.79
C ASP A 726 39.74 5.14 -8.34
N VAL A 727 39.36 4.36 -7.32
CA VAL A 727 39.72 4.63 -5.91
C VAL A 727 41.23 4.79 -5.75
N ALA A 728 42.03 3.91 -6.36
CA ALA A 728 43.50 4.03 -6.34
C ALA A 728 43.98 5.32 -7.04
N ALA A 729 43.38 5.70 -8.17
CA ALA A 729 43.73 6.93 -8.88
C ALA A 729 43.36 8.20 -8.08
N LYS A 730 42.20 8.23 -7.41
CA LYS A 730 41.81 9.35 -6.52
C LYS A 730 42.70 9.42 -5.28
N GLN A 731 43.12 8.27 -4.75
CA GLN A 731 44.02 8.21 -3.60
C GLN A 731 45.42 8.78 -3.93
N GLN A 732 45.89 8.58 -5.17
CA GLN A 732 47.08 9.28 -5.68
C GLN A 732 46.83 10.79 -5.79
N GLY A 733 45.70 11.22 -6.37
CA GLY A 733 45.36 12.65 -6.48
C GLY A 733 45.29 13.39 -5.13
N VAL A 734 44.84 12.73 -4.06
CA VAL A 734 44.93 13.26 -2.69
C VAL A 734 46.38 13.41 -2.22
N THR A 735 47.24 12.46 -2.56
CA THR A 735 48.68 12.49 -2.23
C THR A 735 49.38 13.64 -2.95
N ASP A 736 49.06 13.84 -4.23
CA ASP A 736 49.62 14.91 -5.06
C ASP A 736 49.16 16.30 -4.56
N ALA A 737 47.87 16.46 -4.24
CA ALA A 737 47.32 17.70 -3.68
C ALA A 737 47.88 18.03 -2.28
N GLN A 738 48.17 17.02 -1.46
CA GLN A 738 48.84 17.21 -0.17
C GLN A 738 50.29 17.71 -0.36
N ALA A 739 51.01 17.20 -1.35
CA ALA A 739 52.36 17.65 -1.67
C ALA A 739 52.39 19.11 -2.14
N GLU A 740 51.45 19.53 -2.99
CA GLU A 740 51.28 20.93 -3.41
C GLU A 740 50.92 21.85 -2.22
N LEU A 741 50.06 21.40 -1.31
CA LEU A 741 49.73 22.16 -0.08
C LEU A 741 50.97 22.35 0.82
N ASP A 742 51.83 21.35 0.95
CA ASP A 742 53.06 21.48 1.76
C ASP A 742 54.14 22.32 1.05
N ALA A 743 54.21 22.27 -0.28
CA ALA A 743 55.02 23.20 -1.07
C ALA A 743 54.54 24.66 -0.91
N ALA A 744 53.22 24.90 -0.95
CA ALA A 744 52.63 26.22 -0.73
C ALA A 744 52.97 26.78 0.67
N LYS A 745 52.90 25.96 1.73
CA LYS A 745 53.32 26.36 3.09
C LYS A 745 54.79 26.76 3.14
N SER A 746 55.67 25.95 2.54
CA SER A 746 57.11 26.24 2.48
C SER A 746 57.42 27.56 1.75
N ASN A 747 56.66 27.88 0.71
CA ASN A 747 56.74 29.17 0.01
C ASN A 747 56.25 30.35 0.88
N LEU A 748 55.19 30.16 1.68
CA LEU A 748 54.71 31.17 2.63
C LEU A 748 55.74 31.42 3.76
N ASP A 749 56.33 30.37 4.32
CA ASP A 749 57.39 30.49 5.33
C ASP A 749 58.63 31.23 4.79
N ALA A 750 59.05 30.91 3.56
CA ALA A 750 60.14 31.62 2.88
C ALA A 750 59.81 33.09 2.61
N ALA A 751 58.57 33.40 2.23
CA ALA A 751 58.11 34.78 2.04
C ALA A 751 58.06 35.57 3.37
N ASN A 752 57.57 34.96 4.44
CA ASN A 752 57.57 35.54 5.78
C ASN A 752 58.98 35.80 6.31
N ALA A 753 59.92 34.86 6.12
CA ALA A 753 61.33 35.07 6.46
C ALA A 753 61.96 36.24 5.67
N ALA A 754 61.58 36.41 4.39
CA ALA A 754 62.00 37.56 3.59
C ALA A 754 61.40 38.90 4.10
N VAL A 755 60.16 38.90 4.60
CA VAL A 755 59.55 40.07 5.25
C VAL A 755 60.26 40.44 6.55
N VAL A 756 60.61 39.47 7.40
CA VAL A 756 61.39 39.70 8.63
C VAL A 756 62.76 40.29 8.30
N THR A 757 63.44 39.74 7.28
CA THR A 757 64.73 40.24 6.79
C THR A 757 64.61 41.69 6.30
N ALA A 758 63.60 42.00 5.48
CA ALA A 758 63.38 43.35 4.96
C ALA A 758 63.04 44.37 6.08
N LYS A 759 62.29 43.98 7.12
CA LYS A 759 62.07 44.83 8.32
C LYS A 759 63.37 45.16 9.04
N SER A 760 64.28 44.19 9.15
CA SER A 760 65.61 44.43 9.75
C SER A 760 66.45 45.39 8.91
N THR A 761 66.39 45.30 7.57
CA THR A 761 67.06 46.25 6.67
C THR A 761 66.50 47.67 6.81
N VAL A 762 65.17 47.82 6.90
CA VAL A 762 64.53 49.13 7.14
C VAL A 762 65.00 49.74 8.47
N GLN A 763 65.04 48.98 9.57
CA GLN A 763 65.57 49.49 10.84
C GLN A 763 67.05 49.90 10.76
N GLN A 764 67.87 49.14 10.03
CA GLN A 764 69.28 49.47 9.82
C GLN A 764 69.45 50.77 9.01
N LYS A 765 68.63 51.00 7.97
CA LYS A 765 68.65 52.23 7.18
C LYS A 765 68.09 53.43 7.95
N LEU A 766 67.10 53.22 8.83
CA LEU A 766 66.58 54.26 9.73
C LEU A 766 67.69 54.80 10.65
N GLY A 767 68.41 53.91 11.34
CA GLY A 767 69.53 54.31 12.21
C GLY A 767 70.71 54.94 11.45
N ALA A 768 70.91 54.60 10.17
CA ALA A 768 71.88 55.27 9.31
C ALA A 768 71.45 56.71 8.93
N LEU A 769 70.15 56.93 8.68
CA LEU A 769 69.58 58.26 8.46
C LEU A 769 69.64 59.13 9.72
N ASP A 770 69.34 58.57 10.89
CA ASP A 770 69.46 59.27 12.18
C ASP A 770 70.91 59.73 12.42
N ALA A 771 71.89 58.84 12.16
CA ALA A 771 73.31 59.16 12.29
C ALA A 771 73.78 60.23 11.28
N ALA A 772 73.32 60.17 10.02
CA ALA A 772 73.63 61.18 9.01
C ALA A 772 72.99 62.54 9.36
N THR A 773 71.77 62.54 9.90
CA THR A 773 71.06 63.75 10.34
C THR A 773 71.78 64.40 11.54
N ALA A 774 72.23 63.60 12.50
CA ALA A 774 73.05 64.09 13.61
C ALA A 774 74.39 64.70 13.13
N ALA A 775 75.01 64.13 12.09
CA ALA A 775 76.20 64.69 11.47
C ALA A 775 75.94 66.06 10.80
N VAL A 776 74.77 66.26 10.15
CA VAL A 776 74.34 67.57 9.64
C VAL A 776 74.21 68.59 10.78
N THR A 777 73.55 68.23 11.90
CA THR A 777 73.42 69.12 13.06
C THR A 777 74.79 69.49 13.66
N ALA A 778 75.72 68.53 13.72
CA ALA A 778 77.08 68.78 14.20
C ALA A 778 77.89 69.70 13.25
N ALA A 779 77.78 69.51 11.93
CA ALA A 779 78.42 70.35 10.93
C ALA A 779 77.85 71.79 10.93
N GLN A 780 76.53 71.94 11.06
CA GLN A 780 75.88 73.24 11.22
C GLN A 780 76.39 73.97 12.49
N SER A 781 76.46 73.26 13.61
CA SER A 781 76.95 73.81 14.89
C SER A 781 78.41 74.29 14.83
N LYS A 782 79.27 73.56 14.10
CA LYS A 782 80.64 74.00 13.78
C LYS A 782 80.64 75.29 12.94
N LEU A 783 79.83 75.32 11.88
CA LEU A 783 79.77 76.45 10.95
C LEU A 783 79.32 77.75 11.65
N ASP A 784 78.30 77.67 12.50
CA ASP A 784 77.82 78.84 13.24
C ASP A 784 78.86 79.32 14.27
N SER A 785 79.62 78.40 14.85
CA SER A 785 80.78 78.73 15.70
C SER A 785 81.91 79.41 14.92
N ALA A 786 82.23 78.96 13.71
CA ALA A 786 83.26 79.56 12.85
C ALA A 786 82.86 80.96 12.34
N LYS A 787 81.56 81.18 12.09
CA LYS A 787 80.99 82.51 11.79
C LYS A 787 81.09 83.45 12.99
N ALA A 788 80.80 82.96 14.20
CA ALA A 788 80.94 83.74 15.43
C ALA A 788 82.40 84.13 15.73
N ASP A 789 83.37 83.24 15.51
CA ASP A 789 84.79 83.59 15.65
C ASP A 789 85.23 84.61 14.59
N THR A 790 84.81 84.43 13.33
CA THR A 790 85.10 85.38 12.24
C THR A 790 84.56 86.78 12.53
N ALA A 791 83.34 86.89 13.06
CA ALA A 791 82.77 88.16 13.53
C ALA A 791 83.57 88.75 14.72
N SER A 792 84.02 87.91 15.65
CA SER A 792 84.84 88.33 16.79
C SER A 792 86.23 88.83 16.37
N LYS A 793 86.85 88.23 15.34
CA LYS A 793 88.12 88.74 14.77
C LYS A 793 87.94 90.05 14.01
N GLN A 794 86.77 90.29 13.42
CA GLN A 794 86.46 91.57 12.77
C GLN A 794 86.42 92.71 13.79
N GLN A 795 85.74 92.52 14.93
CA GLN A 795 85.70 93.49 16.04
C GLN A 795 87.11 93.81 16.59
N GLY A 796 88.00 92.81 16.65
CA GLY A 796 89.39 93.03 17.10
C GLY A 796 90.23 93.96 16.21
N VAL A 797 89.84 94.15 14.94
CA VAL A 797 90.45 95.17 14.05
C VAL A 797 89.91 96.57 14.39
N ASP A 798 88.63 96.68 14.72
CA ASP A 798 88.00 97.96 15.10
C ASP A 798 88.52 98.45 16.46
N ASP A 799 88.65 97.56 17.45
CA ASP A 799 89.20 97.86 18.77
C ASP A 799 90.67 98.33 18.70
N ALA A 800 91.47 97.72 17.81
CA ALA A 800 92.86 98.12 17.59
C ALA A 800 93.02 99.55 17.03
N ASN A 801 91.97 100.10 16.39
CA ASN A 801 91.92 101.50 15.96
C ASN A 801 91.46 102.45 17.09
N ALA A 802 90.71 101.96 18.08
CA ALA A 802 90.24 102.76 19.21
C ALA A 802 91.33 103.06 20.25
N ASP A 803 92.27 102.12 20.46
CA ASP A 803 93.39 102.28 21.41
C ASP A 803 94.24 103.54 21.16
N LEU A 804 94.35 104.00 19.91
CA LEU A 804 95.11 105.18 19.53
C LEU A 804 94.59 106.49 20.18
N ALA A 805 93.33 106.52 20.62
CA ALA A 805 92.68 107.73 21.15
C ALA A 805 92.77 107.88 22.69
N LYS A 806 93.23 106.85 23.43
CA LYS A 806 93.00 106.76 24.89
C LYS A 806 94.05 107.45 25.78
N PHE A 807 95.16 107.91 25.22
CA PHE A 807 96.38 108.36 25.92
C PHE A 807 96.28 109.55 26.91
N PHE A 808 95.08 110.08 27.19
CA PHE A 808 94.88 111.28 28.03
C PHE A 808 94.04 111.07 29.31
N GLN A 809 93.51 109.87 29.58
CA GLN A 809 92.46 109.70 30.59
C GLN A 809 92.93 109.15 31.97
N ASP A 810 94.04 108.42 32.02
CA ASP A 810 94.31 107.45 33.11
C ASP A 810 94.93 108.03 34.40
N VAL A 811 95.06 109.35 34.53
CA VAL A 811 95.65 110.02 35.72
C VAL A 811 94.65 110.17 36.89
N ALA A 812 93.35 110.00 36.65
CA ALA A 812 92.31 110.41 37.60
C ALA A 812 92.02 109.42 38.76
N ASP A 813 92.04 108.11 38.51
CA ASP A 813 91.31 107.15 39.36
C ASP A 813 92.08 106.61 40.58
N ALA A 814 93.41 106.77 40.62
CA ALA A 814 94.28 106.13 41.62
C ALA A 814 94.09 106.58 43.09
N LYS A 815 93.22 107.56 43.36
CA LYS A 815 93.23 108.34 44.62
C LYS A 815 92.13 108.00 45.64
N LYS A 816 91.29 106.99 45.39
CA LYS A 816 90.03 106.74 46.14
C LYS A 816 90.03 105.53 47.10
N ALA A 817 91.07 104.69 47.09
CA ALA A 817 90.99 103.33 47.63
C ALA A 817 91.47 103.11 49.09
N LEU A 818 92.02 104.12 49.76
CA LEU A 818 92.87 103.91 50.95
C LEU A 818 92.13 103.90 52.32
N ASP A 819 91.09 104.72 52.50
CA ASP A 819 90.66 105.12 53.85
C ASP A 819 89.79 104.09 54.62
N THR A 820 89.20 103.11 53.94
CA THR A 820 88.13 102.25 54.51
C THR A 820 88.61 101.23 55.55
N ALA A 821 89.89 100.83 55.51
CA ALA A 821 90.32 99.53 56.08
C ALA A 821 90.67 99.49 57.58
N LYS A 822 90.48 100.57 58.34
CA LYS A 822 91.12 100.74 59.68
C LYS A 822 90.25 100.46 60.92
N SER A 823 88.93 100.33 60.79
CA SER A 823 87.99 100.56 61.93
C SER A 823 87.60 99.34 62.80
N VAL A 824 88.02 98.12 62.49
CA VAL A 824 87.31 96.88 62.92
C VAL A 824 88.05 96.05 63.99
N HIS A 825 89.30 96.39 64.33
CA HIS A 825 90.23 95.47 65.00
C HIS A 825 90.04 95.28 66.53
N ASP A 826 89.79 96.33 67.29
CA ASP A 826 90.26 96.40 68.69
C ASP A 826 89.29 95.90 69.80
N ALA A 827 88.20 95.20 69.46
CA ALA A 827 87.05 95.04 70.38
C ALA A 827 86.85 93.66 71.07
N ALA A 828 87.70 92.65 70.84
CA ALA A 828 87.30 91.24 70.99
C ALA A 828 87.95 90.38 72.11
N ALA A 829 88.83 90.92 72.96
CA ALA A 829 89.88 90.11 73.61
C ALA A 829 89.82 89.92 75.16
N ALA A 830 88.66 90.07 75.83
CA ALA A 830 88.62 90.27 77.29
C ALA A 830 87.86 89.23 78.17
N GLU A 831 87.21 88.21 77.60
CA GLU A 831 86.06 87.53 78.26
C GLU A 831 86.32 86.08 78.74
N GLN A 832 87.55 85.54 78.58
CA GLN A 832 87.76 84.08 78.43
C GLN A 832 87.94 83.24 79.73
N THR A 833 88.42 83.80 80.84
CA THR A 833 89.21 83.01 81.82
C THR A 833 88.42 82.37 82.99
N GLU A 834 87.18 82.77 83.28
CA GLU A 834 86.57 82.50 84.60
C GLU A 834 85.82 81.16 84.77
N LYS A 835 85.53 80.41 83.70
CA LYS A 835 84.51 79.31 83.73
C LYS A 835 85.04 77.87 83.86
N ALA A 836 86.33 77.66 84.11
CA ALA A 836 86.95 76.33 83.96
C ALA A 836 86.68 75.30 85.08
N THR A 837 86.48 75.73 86.33
CA THR A 837 86.73 74.86 87.51
C THR A 837 85.55 73.94 87.91
N VAL A 838 84.32 74.23 87.48
CA VAL A 838 83.10 73.56 88.00
C VAL A 838 82.77 72.23 87.28
N LEU A 839 83.40 71.94 86.14
CA LEU A 839 83.08 70.79 85.29
C LEU A 839 83.58 69.43 85.83
N ALA A 840 84.50 69.42 86.81
CA ALA A 840 85.20 68.20 87.23
C ALA A 840 84.32 67.22 88.03
N ASP A 841 83.62 67.70 89.06
CA ASP A 841 82.98 66.84 90.08
C ASP A 841 81.75 66.07 89.55
N ALA A 842 81.07 66.60 88.54
CA ALA A 842 79.88 65.97 87.95
C ALA A 842 80.20 64.62 87.26
N LYS A 843 81.45 64.38 86.87
CA LYS A 843 81.82 63.25 86.01
C LYS A 843 81.87 61.90 86.72
N GLN A 844 82.20 61.86 88.02
CA GLN A 844 82.48 60.61 88.73
C GLN A 844 81.24 59.74 89.02
N LYS A 845 80.02 60.25 88.81
CA LYS A 845 78.77 59.57 89.22
C LYS A 845 77.98 58.89 88.09
N ALA A 846 78.25 59.21 86.82
CA ALA A 846 77.52 58.65 85.68
C ALA A 846 77.99 57.22 85.31
N ASP A 847 79.30 56.95 85.43
CA ASP A 847 79.92 55.72 84.92
C ASP A 847 79.39 54.43 85.59
N GLY A 848 78.95 54.51 86.86
CA GLY A 848 78.46 53.35 87.61
C GLY A 848 77.10 52.82 87.15
N THR A 849 76.25 53.64 86.53
CA THR A 849 74.91 53.24 86.05
C THR A 849 74.92 52.60 84.66
N ALA A 850 75.99 52.77 83.88
CA ALA A 850 76.06 52.30 82.49
C ALA A 850 76.14 50.77 82.37
N SER A 851 76.85 50.08 83.28
CA SER A 851 77.07 48.63 83.18
C SER A 851 75.81 47.79 83.38
N ALA A 852 74.92 48.19 84.29
CA ALA A 852 73.72 47.39 84.62
C ALA A 852 72.71 47.29 83.46
N LEU A 853 72.63 48.32 82.61
CA LEU A 853 71.75 48.33 81.44
C LEU A 853 72.20 47.32 80.37
N ALA A 854 73.52 47.15 80.20
CA ALA A 854 74.10 46.23 79.20
C ALA A 854 73.85 44.75 79.51
N ASP A 855 73.67 44.38 80.79
CA ASP A 855 73.33 43.02 81.19
C ASP A 855 71.83 42.73 81.00
N ALA A 856 70.96 43.70 81.30
CA ALA A 856 69.52 43.59 81.06
C ALA A 856 69.18 43.42 79.56
N GLN A 857 69.89 44.14 78.69
CA GLN A 857 69.73 44.02 77.23
C GLN A 857 70.08 42.62 76.72
N ARG A 858 71.18 42.03 77.19
CA ARG A 858 71.64 40.69 76.78
C ARG A 858 70.65 39.58 77.14
N ALA A 859 69.90 39.72 78.23
CA ALA A 859 68.85 38.77 78.60
C ALA A 859 67.63 38.82 77.65
N VAL A 860 67.26 40.01 77.17
CA VAL A 860 66.16 40.19 76.20
C VAL A 860 66.51 39.59 74.84
N ASP A 861 67.75 39.78 74.37
CA ASP A 861 68.13 39.31 73.03
C ASP A 861 68.35 37.78 72.98
N ALA A 862 68.71 37.14 74.10
CA ALA A 862 68.66 35.69 74.24
C ALA A 862 67.21 35.15 74.13
N ALA A 863 66.27 35.72 74.89
CA ALA A 863 64.87 35.29 74.88
C ALA A 863 64.15 35.49 73.53
N LYS A 864 64.63 36.43 72.69
CA LYS A 864 64.19 36.60 71.29
C LYS A 864 64.65 35.47 70.36
N ALA A 865 65.85 34.93 70.58
CA ALA A 865 66.36 33.83 69.76
C ALA A 865 65.54 32.56 69.97
N ASP A 866 65.24 32.23 71.24
CA ASP A 866 64.45 31.05 71.61
C ASP A 866 62.99 31.13 71.09
N THR A 867 62.40 32.33 71.01
CA THR A 867 61.07 32.52 70.40
C THR A 867 61.06 32.31 68.89
N GLY A 868 62.12 32.69 68.18
CA GLY A 868 62.28 32.42 66.75
C GLY A 868 62.33 30.90 66.46
N VAL A 869 63.19 30.18 67.18
CA VAL A 869 63.34 28.71 67.02
C VAL A 869 62.02 27.97 67.29
N ALA A 870 61.22 28.42 68.25
CA ALA A 870 59.91 27.83 68.52
C ALA A 870 58.88 28.12 67.40
N ALA A 871 58.92 29.30 66.78
CA ALA A 871 58.05 29.67 65.66
C ALA A 871 58.39 28.90 64.36
N ASP A 872 59.67 28.72 64.07
CA ASP A 872 60.14 27.91 62.93
C ASP A 872 59.69 26.44 63.06
N LYS A 873 59.78 25.88 64.29
CA LYS A 873 59.34 24.51 64.60
C LYS A 873 57.83 24.32 64.44
N LEU A 874 57.02 25.30 64.85
CA LEU A 874 55.57 25.30 64.60
C LEU A 874 55.27 25.36 63.10
N THR A 875 55.95 26.24 62.37
CA THR A 875 55.75 26.43 60.92
C THR A 875 56.04 25.13 60.15
N GLY A 876 57.17 24.46 60.44
CA GLY A 876 57.48 23.15 59.83
C GLY A 876 56.43 22.09 60.15
N SER A 877 55.98 22.01 61.41
CA SER A 877 54.92 21.07 61.82
C SER A 877 53.59 21.31 61.08
N GLN A 878 53.28 22.57 60.75
CA GLN A 878 52.08 22.94 59.98
C GLN A 878 52.22 22.53 58.51
N THR A 879 53.38 22.73 57.89
CA THR A 879 53.66 22.25 56.53
C THR A 879 53.60 20.72 56.41
N ASP A 880 54.11 19.99 57.41
CA ASP A 880 54.01 18.52 57.46
C ASP A 880 52.55 18.04 57.55
N LEU A 881 51.69 18.77 58.29
CA LEU A 881 50.26 18.50 58.37
C LEU A 881 49.54 18.77 57.04
N GLU A 882 49.84 19.88 56.36
CA GLU A 882 49.28 20.18 55.03
C GLU A 882 49.67 19.12 53.99
N ALA A 883 50.92 18.66 54.03
CA ALA A 883 51.40 17.55 53.19
C ALA A 883 50.70 16.22 53.50
N ALA A 884 50.52 15.88 54.78
CA ALA A 884 49.81 14.68 55.21
C ALA A 884 48.33 14.68 54.77
N GLN A 885 47.63 15.82 54.94
CA GLN A 885 46.23 15.97 54.54
C GLN A 885 46.08 15.87 53.01
N SER A 886 46.94 16.56 52.26
CA SER A 886 46.97 16.50 50.80
C SER A 886 47.11 15.05 50.28
N ASN A 887 47.98 14.25 50.90
CA ASN A 887 48.15 12.84 50.54
C ASN A 887 46.90 11.98 50.85
N LEU A 888 46.22 12.23 51.98
CA LEU A 888 44.96 11.54 52.32
C LEU A 888 43.82 11.91 51.34
N ASP A 889 43.72 13.18 50.96
CA ASP A 889 42.71 13.68 50.01
C ASP A 889 42.95 13.10 48.60
N ILE A 890 44.20 12.92 48.19
CA ILE A 890 44.57 12.23 46.93
C ILE A 890 44.12 10.76 46.95
N LEU A 891 44.45 10.01 48.00
CA LEU A 891 44.14 8.56 48.08
C LEU A 891 42.63 8.30 48.15
N THR A 892 41.89 9.07 48.95
CA THR A 892 40.43 8.98 49.02
C THR A 892 39.75 9.43 47.72
N GLY A 893 40.26 10.48 47.07
CA GLY A 893 39.80 10.94 45.76
C GLY A 893 40.02 9.94 44.61
N LEU A 894 41.05 9.08 44.71
CA LEU A 894 41.28 7.97 43.77
C LEU A 894 40.30 6.80 44.02
N ALA A 895 40.09 6.42 45.28
CA ALA A 895 39.15 5.36 45.65
C ALA A 895 37.70 5.68 45.23
N ALA A 896 37.26 6.93 45.39
CA ALA A 896 35.94 7.38 44.94
C ALA A 896 35.76 7.27 43.41
N LYS A 897 36.79 7.65 42.63
CA LYS A 897 36.77 7.55 41.16
C LYS A 897 36.70 6.11 40.65
N LEU A 898 37.34 5.17 41.34
CA LEU A 898 37.23 3.74 41.02
C LEU A 898 35.78 3.24 41.21
N ALA A 899 35.12 3.61 42.32
CA ALA A 899 33.73 3.24 42.57
C ALA A 899 32.76 3.84 41.52
N GLU A 900 32.94 5.11 41.14
CA GLU A 900 32.15 5.71 40.05
C GLU A 900 32.39 5.00 38.70
N ALA A 901 33.63 4.62 38.40
CA ALA A 901 33.94 3.93 37.15
C ALA A 901 33.34 2.50 37.11
N GLN A 902 33.28 1.82 38.26
CA GLN A 902 32.60 0.52 38.39
C GLN A 902 31.09 0.63 38.12
N GLN A 903 30.42 1.67 38.63
CA GLN A 903 29.00 1.89 38.35
C GLN A 903 28.77 2.24 36.87
N ARG A 904 29.59 3.12 36.29
CA ARG A 904 29.49 3.50 34.86
C ARG A 904 29.66 2.31 33.90
N GLU A 905 30.50 1.33 34.22
CA GLU A 905 30.61 0.11 33.39
C GLU A 905 29.33 -0.75 33.48
N GLN A 906 28.75 -0.91 34.66
CA GLN A 906 27.49 -1.66 34.82
C GLN A 906 26.32 -0.97 34.12
N ASP A 907 26.20 0.35 34.25
CA ASP A 907 25.14 1.13 33.60
C ASP A 907 25.26 1.08 32.07
N ALA A 908 26.49 1.20 31.54
CA ALA A 908 26.74 1.08 30.10
C ALA A 908 26.52 -0.36 29.59
N ALA A 909 26.90 -1.38 30.34
CA ALA A 909 26.61 -2.78 30.03
C ALA A 909 25.10 -3.08 30.04
N LYS A 910 24.33 -2.43 30.93
CA LYS A 910 22.86 -2.50 30.88
C LYS A 910 22.32 -1.83 29.61
N ALA A 911 22.78 -0.62 29.29
CA ALA A 911 22.34 0.12 28.11
C ALA A 911 22.60 -0.64 26.79
N VAL A 912 23.70 -1.39 26.68
CA VAL A 912 23.98 -2.29 25.53
C VAL A 912 22.91 -3.39 25.39
N ASN A 913 22.45 -3.97 26.50
CA ASN A 913 21.43 -5.02 26.47
C ASN A 913 20.04 -4.45 26.18
N ASP A 914 19.70 -3.29 26.77
CA ASP A 914 18.42 -2.61 26.52
C ASP A 914 18.30 -2.18 25.05
N THR A 915 19.31 -1.47 24.51
CA THR A 915 19.32 -1.03 23.10
C THR A 915 19.38 -2.19 22.12
N LYS A 916 19.98 -3.32 22.49
CA LYS A 916 19.89 -4.55 21.68
C LYS A 916 18.47 -5.10 21.61
N ALA A 917 17.74 -5.11 22.72
CA ALA A 917 16.36 -5.59 22.74
C ALA A 917 15.45 -4.70 21.88
N GLU A 918 15.63 -3.38 21.92
CA GLU A 918 14.92 -2.44 21.03
C GLU A 918 15.27 -2.67 19.55
N LEU A 919 16.56 -2.83 19.22
CA LEU A 919 17.03 -3.10 17.85
C LEU A 919 16.51 -4.44 17.29
N ASP A 920 16.45 -5.48 18.10
CA ASP A 920 15.92 -6.79 17.68
C ASP A 920 14.39 -6.74 17.50
N ALA A 921 13.68 -5.92 18.27
CA ALA A 921 12.25 -5.67 18.09
C ALA A 921 11.94 -4.87 16.81
N ALA A 922 12.62 -3.73 16.60
CA ALA A 922 12.45 -2.90 15.40
C ALA A 922 12.69 -3.68 14.10
N LYS A 923 13.63 -4.64 14.11
CA LYS A 923 13.86 -5.56 12.98
C LYS A 923 12.72 -6.54 12.76
N ALA A 924 12.06 -7.02 13.81
CA ALA A 924 10.89 -7.87 13.68
C ALA A 924 9.71 -7.09 13.08
N ASP A 925 9.52 -5.84 13.51
CA ASP A 925 8.48 -4.96 12.97
C ASP A 925 8.74 -4.57 11.50
N ALA A 926 10.01 -4.36 11.10
CA ALA A 926 10.39 -4.18 9.70
C ALA A 926 10.06 -5.40 8.82
N ILE A 927 10.27 -6.63 9.32
CA ILE A 927 9.91 -7.88 8.62
C ILE A 927 8.38 -8.05 8.53
N ALA A 928 7.65 -7.64 9.58
CA ALA A 928 6.18 -7.62 9.55
C ALA A 928 5.65 -6.60 8.52
N ALA A 929 6.24 -5.41 8.44
CA ALA A 929 5.91 -4.40 7.43
C ALA A 929 6.23 -4.88 6.00
N GLU A 930 7.33 -5.61 5.80
CA GLU A 930 7.67 -6.24 4.51
C GLU A 930 6.60 -7.24 4.08
N SER A 931 6.12 -8.06 5.02
CA SER A 931 5.02 -9.01 4.80
C SER A 931 3.70 -8.32 4.46
N LEU A 932 3.42 -7.16 5.06
CA LEU A 932 2.24 -6.34 4.76
C LEU A 932 2.30 -5.70 3.36
N VAL A 933 3.49 -5.23 2.93
CA VAL A 933 3.68 -4.74 1.55
C VAL A 933 3.39 -5.84 0.54
N SER A 934 3.97 -7.04 0.69
CA SER A 934 3.70 -8.15 -0.23
C SER A 934 2.23 -8.61 -0.25
N ALA A 935 1.50 -8.45 0.86
CA ALA A 935 0.06 -8.70 0.89
C ALA A 935 -0.74 -7.61 0.14
N ALA A 936 -0.37 -6.34 0.31
CA ALA A 936 -1.01 -5.22 -0.39
C ALA A 936 -0.72 -5.23 -1.90
N GLU A 937 0.48 -5.63 -2.33
CA GLU A 937 0.82 -5.82 -3.74
C GLU A 937 -0.05 -6.89 -4.40
N GLN A 938 -0.28 -8.03 -3.72
CA GLN A 938 -1.19 -9.07 -4.21
C GLN A 938 -2.64 -8.59 -4.25
N ALA A 939 -3.11 -7.86 -3.24
CA ALA A 939 -4.46 -7.29 -3.22
C ALA A 939 -4.68 -6.29 -4.39
N LYS A 940 -3.70 -5.40 -4.64
CA LYS A 940 -3.74 -4.45 -5.75
C LYS A 940 -3.74 -5.15 -7.11
N ALA A 941 -2.87 -6.15 -7.29
CA ALA A 941 -2.81 -6.94 -8.53
C ALA A 941 -4.12 -7.70 -8.81
N GLN A 942 -4.79 -8.22 -7.76
CA GLN A 942 -6.10 -8.87 -7.90
C GLN A 942 -7.22 -7.87 -8.25
N ALA A 943 -7.23 -6.68 -7.64
CA ALA A 943 -8.18 -5.62 -7.96
C ALA A 943 -8.01 -5.11 -9.40
N ASP A 944 -6.77 -4.84 -9.83
CA ASP A 944 -6.45 -4.43 -11.20
C ASP A 944 -6.82 -5.51 -12.22
N ALA A 945 -6.57 -6.79 -11.92
CA ALA A 945 -6.97 -7.90 -12.78
C ALA A 945 -8.50 -8.02 -12.91
N LYS A 946 -9.27 -7.78 -11.83
CA LYS A 946 -10.75 -7.77 -11.88
C LYS A 946 -11.26 -6.57 -12.70
N LEU A 947 -10.71 -5.38 -12.49
CA LEU A 947 -11.09 -4.18 -13.23
C LEU A 947 -10.73 -4.28 -14.72
N SER A 948 -9.58 -4.87 -15.05
CA SER A 948 -9.15 -5.12 -16.43
C SER A 948 -10.09 -6.09 -17.16
N LYS A 949 -10.55 -7.16 -16.49
CA LYS A 949 -11.58 -8.07 -17.02
C LYS A 949 -12.89 -7.34 -17.30
N LEU A 950 -13.41 -6.57 -16.35
CA LEU A 950 -14.64 -5.79 -16.55
C LEU A 950 -14.50 -4.83 -17.74
N ASN A 951 -13.40 -4.07 -17.82
CA ASN A 951 -13.12 -3.14 -18.92
C ASN A 951 -12.92 -3.83 -20.30
N SER A 952 -12.80 -5.16 -20.35
CA SER A 952 -12.67 -5.94 -21.59
C SER A 952 -14.01 -6.48 -22.13
N ILE A 953 -15.12 -6.29 -21.40
CA ILE A 953 -16.46 -6.71 -21.83
C ILE A 953 -16.94 -5.79 -22.96
N ASP A 954 -17.14 -6.34 -24.16
CA ASP A 954 -17.93 -5.65 -25.20
C ASP A 954 -19.41 -5.78 -24.83
N THR A 955 -19.94 -4.78 -24.12
CA THR A 955 -21.34 -4.77 -23.66
C THR A 955 -22.35 -4.72 -24.81
N GLY A 956 -21.95 -4.30 -26.02
CA GLY A 956 -22.77 -4.37 -27.23
C GLY A 956 -22.86 -5.80 -27.77
N ALA A 957 -21.75 -6.52 -27.82
CA ALA A 957 -21.70 -7.94 -28.14
C ALA A 957 -22.41 -8.79 -27.07
N ALA A 958 -22.19 -8.49 -25.78
CA ALA A 958 -22.75 -9.24 -24.67
C ALA A 958 -24.29 -9.14 -24.57
N ILE A 959 -24.86 -7.95 -24.81
CA ILE A 959 -26.33 -7.78 -24.95
C ILE A 959 -26.89 -8.50 -26.21
N ALA A 960 -26.06 -8.76 -27.22
CA ALA A 960 -26.48 -9.48 -28.43
C ALA A 960 -26.34 -11.02 -28.30
N SER A 961 -25.34 -11.51 -27.57
CA SER A 961 -25.10 -12.94 -27.28
C SER A 961 -25.88 -13.46 -26.08
N GLY A 962 -26.15 -12.58 -25.10
CA GLY A 962 -26.67 -12.92 -23.78
C GLY A 962 -25.59 -13.30 -22.75
N HIS A 963 -24.30 -13.18 -23.08
CA HIS A 963 -23.20 -13.62 -22.22
C HIS A 963 -21.81 -13.04 -22.62
N ASP A 964 -20.98 -12.69 -21.63
CA ASP A 964 -19.52 -12.46 -21.75
C ASP A 964 -18.76 -13.32 -20.71
N ALA A 965 -17.59 -13.83 -21.08
CA ALA A 965 -16.75 -14.68 -20.22
C ALA A 965 -16.01 -13.93 -19.10
N ASN A 966 -16.01 -12.60 -19.12
CA ASN A 966 -15.42 -11.72 -18.09
C ASN A 966 -16.47 -11.07 -17.17
N ALA A 967 -17.75 -11.15 -17.53
CA ALA A 967 -18.86 -10.77 -16.68
C ALA A 967 -19.10 -11.82 -15.58
N ASP A 968 -19.66 -11.39 -14.44
CA ASP A 968 -20.10 -12.32 -13.39
C ASP A 968 -21.51 -12.86 -13.65
N ASP A 969 -21.97 -13.81 -12.82
CA ASP A 969 -23.27 -14.46 -12.99
C ASP A 969 -24.45 -13.47 -12.94
N ALA A 970 -24.31 -12.37 -12.19
CA ALA A 970 -25.35 -11.35 -12.07
C ALA A 970 -25.47 -10.49 -13.34
N LEU A 971 -24.34 -10.03 -13.87
CA LEU A 971 -24.30 -9.27 -15.12
C LEU A 971 -24.67 -10.15 -16.33
N ASN A 972 -24.21 -11.40 -16.37
CA ASN A 972 -24.60 -12.37 -17.40
C ASN A 972 -26.09 -12.72 -17.36
N ALA A 973 -26.71 -12.81 -16.18
CA ALA A 973 -28.16 -12.98 -16.07
C ALA A 973 -28.95 -11.80 -16.68
N LEU A 974 -28.44 -10.56 -16.56
CA LEU A 974 -29.05 -9.39 -17.19
C LEU A 974 -28.83 -9.34 -18.70
N PHE A 975 -27.67 -9.76 -19.20
CA PHE A 975 -27.45 -9.94 -20.64
C PHE A 975 -28.40 -11.00 -21.22
N ALA A 976 -28.59 -12.14 -20.55
CA ALA A 976 -29.54 -13.16 -20.96
C ALA A 976 -31.00 -12.63 -20.96
N ALA A 977 -31.40 -11.87 -19.94
CA ALA A 977 -32.72 -11.24 -19.87
C ALA A 977 -32.94 -10.22 -21.01
N ALA A 978 -31.90 -9.49 -21.43
CA ALA A 978 -31.96 -8.59 -22.58
C ALA A 978 -32.24 -9.33 -23.90
N VAL A 979 -31.58 -10.49 -24.12
CA VAL A 979 -31.87 -11.37 -25.27
C VAL A 979 -33.30 -11.92 -25.22
N GLU A 980 -33.75 -12.41 -24.05
CA GLU A 980 -35.10 -12.96 -23.89
C GLU A 980 -36.19 -11.90 -24.12
N ALA A 981 -35.98 -10.66 -23.65
CA ALA A 981 -36.88 -9.54 -23.91
C ALA A 981 -36.91 -9.15 -25.40
N ARG A 982 -35.74 -9.10 -26.05
CA ARG A 982 -35.61 -8.80 -27.49
C ARG A 982 -36.30 -9.85 -28.37
N ALA A 983 -36.22 -11.13 -27.99
CA ALA A 983 -36.86 -12.23 -28.73
C ALA A 983 -38.39 -12.09 -28.84
N LYS A 984 -39.04 -11.40 -27.88
CA LYS A 984 -40.50 -11.20 -27.84
C LYS A 984 -40.99 -10.10 -28.80
N VAL A 985 -40.10 -9.22 -29.26
CA VAL A 985 -40.46 -8.07 -30.13
C VAL A 985 -40.88 -8.52 -31.53
N ALA A 986 -40.17 -9.45 -32.15
CA ALA A 986 -40.46 -9.88 -33.52
C ALA A 986 -41.80 -10.63 -33.68
N PRO A 987 -42.18 -11.58 -32.79
CA PRO A 987 -43.52 -12.18 -32.80
C PRO A 987 -44.62 -11.14 -32.57
N ALA A 988 -44.44 -10.21 -31.62
CA ALA A 988 -45.43 -9.15 -31.37
C ALA A 988 -45.60 -8.21 -32.58
N LYS A 989 -44.51 -7.92 -33.32
CA LYS A 989 -44.57 -7.14 -34.56
C LYS A 989 -45.30 -7.90 -35.68
N ALA A 990 -45.04 -9.19 -35.85
CA ALA A 990 -45.74 -10.01 -36.84
C ALA A 990 -47.25 -10.07 -36.57
N ILE A 991 -47.67 -10.21 -35.31
CA ILE A 991 -49.08 -10.16 -34.92
C ILE A 991 -49.69 -8.77 -35.19
N LEU A 992 -48.97 -7.69 -34.88
CA LEU A 992 -49.41 -6.33 -35.21
C LEU A 992 -49.59 -6.13 -36.72
N ASP A 993 -48.66 -6.61 -37.54
CA ASP A 993 -48.73 -6.50 -39.00
C ASP A 993 -49.88 -7.33 -39.59
N GLU A 994 -50.12 -8.53 -39.05
CA GLU A 994 -51.29 -9.37 -39.38
C GLU A 994 -52.62 -8.65 -39.07
N LYS A 995 -52.73 -8.02 -37.89
CA LYS A 995 -53.96 -7.30 -37.51
C LYS A 995 -54.11 -5.96 -38.22
N GLN A 996 -53.01 -5.30 -38.60
CA GLN A 996 -53.08 -4.11 -39.46
C GLN A 996 -53.55 -4.49 -40.87
N ALA A 997 -53.03 -5.57 -41.47
CA ALA A 997 -53.48 -6.04 -42.78
C ALA A 997 -54.99 -6.37 -42.81
N ALA A 998 -55.52 -6.96 -41.72
CA ALA A 998 -56.96 -7.23 -41.59
C ALA A 998 -57.81 -5.94 -41.48
N VAL A 999 -57.28 -4.86 -40.90
CA VAL A 999 -57.92 -3.53 -40.93
C VAL A 999 -57.84 -2.94 -42.35
N ASP A 1000 -56.67 -3.00 -42.99
CA ASP A 1000 -56.42 -2.44 -44.32
C ASP A 1000 -57.26 -3.12 -45.42
N GLU A 1001 -57.60 -4.41 -45.27
CA GLU A 1001 -58.51 -5.15 -46.16
C GLU A 1001 -59.98 -4.72 -46.00
N LEU A 1002 -60.42 -4.44 -44.76
CA LEU A 1002 -61.80 -4.04 -44.46
C LEU A 1002 -62.05 -2.53 -44.67
N GLN A 1003 -61.01 -1.69 -44.55
CA GLN A 1003 -61.07 -0.23 -44.64
C GLN A 1003 -61.84 0.27 -45.89
N PRO A 1004 -61.57 -0.21 -47.13
CA PRO A 1004 -62.25 0.32 -48.32
C PRO A 1004 -63.74 -0.05 -48.37
N GLY A 1005 -64.12 -1.20 -47.80
CA GLY A 1005 -65.51 -1.63 -47.69
C GLY A 1005 -66.28 -0.82 -46.64
N TYR A 1006 -65.66 -0.59 -45.48
CA TYR A 1006 -66.19 0.26 -44.42
C TYR A 1006 -66.37 1.72 -44.90
N ASP A 1007 -65.35 2.31 -45.50
CA ASP A 1007 -65.40 3.70 -45.99
C ASP A 1007 -66.42 3.87 -47.12
N ALA A 1008 -66.53 2.89 -48.03
CA ALA A 1008 -67.54 2.92 -49.09
C ALA A 1008 -68.97 2.77 -48.53
N ALA A 1009 -69.19 1.91 -47.53
CA ALA A 1009 -70.50 1.74 -46.89
C ALA A 1009 -70.89 2.98 -46.07
N LEU A 1010 -69.95 3.57 -45.34
CA LEU A 1010 -70.14 4.83 -44.59
C LEU A 1010 -70.46 6.00 -45.54
N ALA A 1011 -69.71 6.14 -46.64
CA ALA A 1011 -69.98 7.16 -47.65
C ALA A 1011 -71.33 6.95 -48.35
N ALA A 1012 -71.72 5.69 -48.63
CA ALA A 1012 -73.03 5.36 -49.19
C ALA A 1012 -74.18 5.65 -48.20
N TYR A 1013 -74.00 5.37 -46.91
CA TYR A 1013 -74.97 5.69 -45.86
C TYR A 1013 -75.17 7.21 -45.71
N GLU A 1014 -74.10 7.99 -45.53
CA GLU A 1014 -74.19 9.45 -45.42
C GLU A 1014 -74.71 10.11 -46.72
N LEU A 1015 -74.42 9.53 -47.90
CA LEU A 1015 -75.01 9.98 -49.16
C LEU A 1015 -76.52 9.66 -49.24
N ALA A 1016 -76.95 8.44 -48.91
CA ALA A 1016 -78.36 8.06 -48.91
C ALA A 1016 -79.20 8.89 -47.92
N LYS A 1017 -78.60 9.19 -46.76
CA LYS A 1017 -79.13 10.10 -45.72
C LYS A 1017 -79.25 11.54 -46.20
N SER A 1018 -78.24 12.04 -46.92
CA SER A 1018 -78.29 13.34 -47.61
C SER A 1018 -79.40 13.37 -48.68
N ASP A 1019 -79.52 12.31 -49.49
CA ASP A 1019 -80.56 12.17 -50.52
C ASP A 1019 -81.98 12.10 -49.90
N ARG A 1020 -82.16 11.42 -48.75
CA ARG A 1020 -83.44 11.47 -48.01
C ARG A 1020 -83.76 12.87 -47.55
N ILE A 1021 -82.82 13.57 -46.93
CA ILE A 1021 -83.03 14.95 -46.47
C ILE A 1021 -83.38 15.86 -47.66
N ALA A 1022 -82.72 15.69 -48.80
CA ALA A 1022 -83.02 16.42 -50.04
C ALA A 1022 -84.38 16.04 -50.67
N ALA A 1023 -84.86 14.80 -50.49
CA ALA A 1023 -86.20 14.39 -50.90
C ALA A 1023 -87.29 14.95 -49.96
N GLU A 1024 -87.06 14.91 -48.65
CA GLU A 1024 -87.97 15.46 -47.63
C GLU A 1024 -88.11 16.97 -47.77
N GLN A 1025 -87.01 17.67 -48.10
CA GLN A 1025 -87.04 19.09 -48.42
C GLN A 1025 -87.89 19.35 -49.68
N LYS A 1026 -87.66 18.61 -50.79
CA LYS A 1026 -88.45 18.77 -52.03
C LYS A 1026 -89.94 18.50 -51.84
N LEU A 1027 -90.30 17.52 -51.02
CA LEU A 1027 -91.69 17.25 -50.65
C LEU A 1027 -92.28 18.43 -49.85
N SER A 1028 -91.55 18.93 -48.86
CA SER A 1028 -91.96 20.07 -48.03
C SER A 1028 -92.10 21.35 -48.87
N ASP A 1029 -91.17 21.59 -49.79
CA ASP A 1029 -91.18 22.72 -50.72
C ASP A 1029 -92.39 22.67 -51.66
N GLU A 1030 -92.73 21.51 -52.23
CA GLU A 1030 -93.92 21.36 -53.09
C GLU A 1030 -95.22 21.46 -52.28
N ILE A 1031 -95.29 20.92 -51.05
CA ILE A 1031 -96.46 21.10 -50.17
C ILE A 1031 -96.67 22.60 -49.87
N ALA A 1032 -95.63 23.30 -49.43
CA ALA A 1032 -95.69 24.75 -49.18
C ALA A 1032 -96.03 25.54 -50.45
N ARG A 1033 -95.52 25.12 -51.62
CA ARG A 1033 -95.86 25.73 -52.91
C ARG A 1033 -97.34 25.52 -53.27
N GLN A 1034 -97.92 24.37 -52.95
CA GLN A 1034 -99.33 24.07 -53.22
C GLN A 1034 -100.27 24.78 -52.25
N GLU A 1035 -99.91 24.90 -50.98
CA GLU A 1035 -100.63 25.75 -50.01
C GLU A 1035 -100.64 27.22 -50.46
N ALA A 1036 -99.51 27.72 -50.97
CA ALA A 1036 -99.44 29.05 -51.59
C ALA A 1036 -100.24 29.16 -52.91
N GLU A 1037 -100.30 28.11 -53.73
CA GLU A 1037 -101.05 28.11 -55.00
C GLU A 1037 -102.58 28.02 -54.79
N GLU A 1038 -103.04 27.32 -53.75
CA GLU A 1038 -104.43 27.36 -53.26
C GLU A 1038 -104.78 28.77 -52.75
N ALA A 1039 -103.94 29.35 -51.88
CA ALA A 1039 -104.16 30.70 -51.36
C ALA A 1039 -104.23 31.76 -52.48
N ALA A 1040 -103.40 31.63 -53.52
CA ALA A 1040 -103.43 32.51 -54.69
C ALA A 1040 -104.71 32.35 -55.54
N LYS A 1041 -105.24 31.12 -55.69
CA LYS A 1041 -106.47 30.86 -56.46
C LYS A 1041 -107.70 31.53 -55.83
N GLN A 1042 -107.74 31.66 -54.50
CA GLN A 1042 -108.82 32.37 -53.80
C GLN A 1042 -108.83 33.89 -54.05
N GLN A 1043 -107.73 34.49 -54.51
CA GLN A 1043 -107.63 35.95 -54.76
C GLN A 1043 -107.95 36.38 -56.20
N ALA A 1044 -107.96 35.48 -57.18
CA ALA A 1044 -107.95 35.86 -58.61
C ALA A 1044 -109.33 36.07 -59.26
N ALA A 1045 -110.44 35.80 -58.57
CA ALA A 1045 -111.79 35.72 -59.16
C ALA A 1045 -112.68 36.98 -58.95
N TYR A 1046 -112.10 38.15 -58.66
CA TYR A 1046 -112.85 39.41 -58.53
C TYR A 1046 -112.00 40.62 -58.95
N THR A 1047 -112.54 41.59 -59.71
CA THR A 1047 -111.73 42.72 -60.24
C THR A 1047 -112.44 44.09 -60.30
N PRO A 1048 -112.82 44.67 -59.15
CA PRO A 1048 -112.85 46.13 -58.99
C PRO A 1048 -112.30 46.64 -57.63
N LYS A 1049 -111.69 47.83 -57.50
CA LYS A 1049 -110.83 48.59 -58.45
C LYS A 1049 -110.05 49.73 -57.74
N HIS A 1050 -108.71 49.69 -57.83
CA HIS A 1050 -107.72 50.76 -57.52
C HIS A 1050 -107.49 51.25 -56.08
N LEU A 1051 -106.27 51.76 -55.88
CA LEU A 1051 -105.60 52.25 -54.65
C LEU A 1051 -105.22 51.14 -53.63
N ALA A 1052 -104.10 51.21 -52.89
CA ALA A 1052 -102.78 51.83 -53.12
C ALA A 1052 -101.78 51.33 -52.02
N GLY A 1053 -100.48 51.27 -52.35
CA GLY A 1053 -99.39 50.94 -51.41
C GLY A 1053 -98.79 49.54 -51.64
N THR A 1054 -97.51 49.37 -52.04
CA THR A 1054 -96.22 49.56 -51.31
C THR A 1054 -95.95 48.44 -50.30
N ASP A 1055 -94.85 47.67 -50.34
CA ASP A 1055 -93.62 47.84 -51.14
C ASP A 1055 -92.83 46.54 -51.41
N THR A 1056 -91.73 46.70 -52.16
CA THR A 1056 -90.55 45.82 -52.43
C THR A 1056 -90.22 44.70 -51.40
N ALA A 1057 -89.48 43.62 -51.71
CA ALA A 1057 -88.22 43.61 -52.48
C ALA A 1057 -87.69 42.21 -52.93
N GLN A 1058 -87.06 42.18 -54.10
CA GLN A 1058 -85.71 41.59 -54.28
C GLN A 1058 -84.68 42.72 -54.06
N PRO A 1059 -83.36 42.50 -53.82
CA PRO A 1059 -82.57 41.26 -53.92
C PRO A 1059 -81.61 41.04 -52.73
N GLY A 1060 -80.54 40.24 -52.89
CA GLY A 1060 -79.43 40.08 -51.93
C GLY A 1060 -78.93 38.64 -51.85
N SER A 1061 -77.97 38.14 -52.64
CA SER A 1061 -76.73 38.75 -53.17
C SER A 1061 -75.70 39.10 -52.09
N LEU A 1062 -75.29 38.10 -51.31
CA LEU A 1062 -73.96 38.00 -50.71
C LEU A 1062 -73.43 36.59 -50.98
N ALA A 1063 -72.18 36.33 -51.32
CA ALA A 1063 -71.09 37.09 -51.92
C ALA A 1063 -69.96 36.04 -51.99
N GLN A 1064 -69.60 35.60 -53.20
CA GLN A 1064 -68.55 34.60 -53.39
C GLN A 1064 -67.20 35.16 -52.92
N THR A 1065 -66.75 34.70 -51.74
CA THR A 1065 -65.40 34.93 -51.20
C THR A 1065 -64.91 33.65 -50.51
N GLY A 1066 -63.61 33.36 -50.45
CA GLY A 1066 -62.53 34.18 -51.00
C GLY A 1066 -61.13 33.71 -50.59
N ASP A 1067 -60.82 32.42 -50.79
CA ASP A 1067 -59.52 31.78 -50.60
C ASP A 1067 -58.87 31.82 -49.19
N ARG A 1068 -57.83 31.00 -49.03
CA ARG A 1068 -57.07 30.65 -47.83
C ARG A 1068 -56.65 31.82 -46.92
N ALA A 1069 -56.86 31.60 -45.61
CA ALA A 1069 -55.76 31.48 -44.64
C ALA A 1069 -56.25 30.66 -43.42
N GLY A 1070 -55.32 30.10 -42.63
CA GLY A 1070 -55.63 29.43 -41.36
C GLY A 1070 -55.06 30.21 -40.16
N LEU A 1071 -54.73 29.46 -39.10
CA LEU A 1071 -54.01 29.85 -37.87
C LEU A 1071 -54.88 30.40 -36.71
N ILE A 1072 -54.72 29.76 -35.53
CA ILE A 1072 -55.09 30.21 -34.15
C ILE A 1072 -56.61 30.38 -33.85
N GLY A 1073 -57.20 29.96 -32.71
CA GLY A 1073 -56.73 29.14 -31.58
C GLY A 1073 -56.87 29.82 -30.19
N GLU A 1074 -57.54 29.19 -29.22
CA GLU A 1074 -57.55 29.60 -27.79
C GLU A 1074 -57.53 28.33 -26.91
N THR A 1075 -56.73 28.11 -25.85
CA THR A 1075 -55.90 28.92 -24.91
C THR A 1075 -56.54 29.14 -23.54
N PHE A 1076 -55.88 28.64 -22.48
CA PHE A 1076 -55.78 29.10 -21.06
C PHE A 1076 -55.17 27.93 -20.22
N ALA A 1077 -54.46 28.05 -19.08
CA ALA A 1077 -53.79 29.14 -18.33
C ALA A 1077 -53.08 28.50 -17.07
N ILE A 1078 -52.12 29.06 -16.32
CA ILE A 1078 -51.27 30.29 -16.39
C ILE A 1078 -50.02 30.10 -15.47
N GLY A 1079 -48.90 30.79 -15.75
CA GLY A 1079 -47.76 31.02 -14.82
C GLY A 1079 -46.64 29.97 -14.86
N GLY A 1080 -45.36 30.29 -14.60
CA GLY A 1080 -44.67 31.56 -14.26
C GLY A 1080 -43.25 31.22 -13.71
N THR A 1081 -42.20 32.06 -13.72
CA THR A 1081 -41.99 33.47 -14.10
C THR A 1081 -40.49 33.69 -14.40
N VAL A 1082 -40.09 34.72 -15.16
CA VAL A 1082 -38.67 35.03 -15.49
C VAL A 1082 -38.23 36.39 -14.94
N LEU A 1083 -37.03 36.44 -14.35
CA LEU A 1083 -36.24 37.61 -13.93
C LEU A 1083 -34.74 37.20 -13.90
N VAL A 1084 -33.74 38.04 -14.15
CA VAL A 1084 -33.63 39.28 -14.97
C VAL A 1084 -32.14 39.45 -15.32
N ALA A 1085 -31.77 40.32 -16.28
CA ALA A 1085 -30.38 40.55 -16.67
C ALA A 1085 -29.94 42.03 -16.57
N VAL A 1086 -28.61 42.23 -16.61
CA VAL A 1086 -27.86 43.50 -16.68
C VAL A 1086 -27.60 44.23 -15.34
N GLY A 1087 -26.30 44.31 -15.00
CA GLY A 1087 -25.67 45.30 -14.11
C GLY A 1087 -24.42 45.87 -14.81
N VAL A 1088 -23.93 47.03 -14.40
CA VAL A 1088 -23.11 47.92 -15.25
C VAL A 1088 -21.69 48.19 -14.72
N PHE A 1089 -20.71 48.14 -15.63
CA PHE A 1089 -19.33 48.70 -15.62
C PHE A 1089 -18.52 48.75 -14.31
N LEU A 1090 -17.28 48.23 -14.38
CA LEU A 1090 -16.08 48.96 -13.93
C LEU A 1090 -14.85 48.51 -14.75
N ASP A 1091 -13.71 49.21 -14.57
CA ASP A 1091 -12.66 49.33 -15.59
C ASP A 1091 -11.29 48.69 -15.22
N GLN A 1092 -10.49 48.46 -16.27
CA GLN A 1092 -9.02 48.39 -16.32
C GLN A 1092 -8.20 47.19 -15.75
N LYS A 1093 -7.38 46.65 -16.69
CA LYS A 1093 -5.92 46.34 -16.61
C LYS A 1093 -5.39 44.93 -16.30
N LYS A 1094 -4.54 44.50 -17.26
CA LYS A 1094 -3.26 43.75 -17.16
C LYS A 1094 -3.25 42.23 -16.83
N ARG A 1095 -2.89 41.48 -17.88
CA ARG A 1095 -1.72 40.56 -17.99
C ARG A 1095 -1.43 39.50 -16.88
N ARG A 1096 -1.32 38.26 -17.41
CA ARG A 1096 -0.22 37.27 -17.26
C ARG A 1096 -0.23 36.25 -16.11
N GLU A 1097 0.07 35.02 -16.56
CA GLU A 1097 0.99 34.02 -15.98
C GLU A 1097 0.62 33.28 -14.68
N GLN A 1098 0.51 31.95 -14.84
CA GLN A 1098 0.94 30.87 -13.93
C GLN A 1098 0.42 30.85 -12.50
N MET A 1099 -0.48 29.89 -12.24
CA MET A 1099 -0.03 28.61 -11.69
C MET A 1099 -0.78 27.45 -12.35
#